data_AF-A0A8H3FFT7-F1
#
_entry.id   AF-A0A8H3FFT7-F1
#
_cell.length_a   1.000
_cell.length_b   1.000
_cell.length_c   1.000
_cell.angle_alpha   90.00
_cell.angle_beta   90.00
_cell.angle_gamma   90.00
#
_symmetry.space_group_name_H-M   'P 1'
#
loop_
_entity.id
_entity.type
_entity.pdbx_description
1 polymer ?
#
loop_
_entity_poly.entity_id
_entity_poly.type
_entity_poly.pdbx_seq_one_letter_code
_entity_poly.pdbx_strand_id
1 'polypeptide(L)'
;MGSYSDHDLQEWLESHRYHHTDFSVPLLASAVTASNLKIVVVIPAREVANTIAGIILETINPLKLAGIVSSIIAIDNKSVDNTGLVAAAHGASVLQRAEIASELGPSQGKGDAMWRALQVTDGDIVAFLDGDTADPSPAHLLGILGPLIMDENIQMVRGCFDRPLKQPNGEYRPHEGGRVNELVARPLLNIHFPQLAGFRQPLAGEFAARRSLLVKLHFPVGYGVEIGTLIDTWRMVGLEGLAEVDLGTRQNNHKPLRELGMLAFAVTSTLERRLGRGGGCEGKMWLPWERGYKDIPSLERLPVTEYLRHSNRMTPPLEAMYDWPHPSFINIDAVKNLRDIGGYPVSCGVSVRRKSVYRSGYLDDLTEEGQLQIQKLGIKKIFDLRSFLEVDRSKRENGQYECWLASSNGPERIVVPVFRDEDFAPEALAGFEKAYHSTLLSSGPAIKAILCHLGSSSPTPILINCTAGKDRTGVLVMILLLLAGCSAEVVAQEYHLSEQGLGPAWKNEAVGRLLRHPIFKGSDSHGILRMVGAREEVMRAVVMMVERQWGDVEGFLHGVIGIDKDTIERAKDALRDVDGKARGSPAADAGMSNVPKAVIDRNLTVEVIEYDDQIEGGNGKRPIARILQFRVSREILTEKSSTFAAMFRPPHWREAHAELVKLEEDSVASMDIWFRILHDTDLVYNVPLEEMWHLVTACDKYHFNLSMLKPWFAARYQKHDVDQYYANWAVKDRYHTDLLDPRSLLYPCWIFGHAEGFMRATHFLSYNSVGHITEYNPTIHRDLRVENRVIRKSSPDLSLLLSINVAYQNSSTPQEDGFEQ
;
A
#
# COMPACT_ATOMS: atom_id res chain seq x y z
N MET A 1 16.69 -35.24 23.14
CA MET A 1 16.91 -35.60 21.71
C MET A 1 17.71 -36.88 21.73
N GLY A 2 17.11 -38.00 21.30
CA GLY A 2 17.82 -39.27 21.21
C GLY A 2 18.97 -39.18 20.22
N SER A 3 20.04 -39.93 20.47
CA SER A 3 21.18 -40.04 19.54
C SER A 3 20.69 -40.68 18.23
N TYR A 4 20.45 -39.86 17.22
CA TYR A 4 20.29 -40.32 15.83
C TYR A 4 21.58 -41.06 15.43
N SER A 5 21.44 -42.27 14.90
CA SER A 5 22.55 -43.13 14.53
C SER A 5 22.95 -42.94 13.07
N ASP A 6 24.18 -43.27 12.69
CA ASP A 6 24.61 -43.29 11.29
C ASP A 6 23.72 -44.19 10.41
N HIS A 7 23.07 -45.19 11.03
CA HIS A 7 22.11 -46.08 10.38
C HIS A 7 20.86 -45.34 9.87
N ASP A 8 20.33 -44.40 10.66
CA ASP A 8 19.11 -43.65 10.30
C ASP A 8 19.36 -42.74 9.08
N LEU A 9 20.57 -42.17 8.96
CA LEU A 9 20.94 -41.37 7.80
C LEU A 9 21.13 -42.23 6.55
N GLN A 10 21.70 -43.42 6.70
CA GLN A 10 21.87 -44.36 5.59
C GLN A 10 20.51 -44.86 5.07
N GLU A 11 19.60 -45.21 5.97
CA GLU A 11 18.24 -45.61 5.61
C GLU A 11 17.49 -44.47 4.89
N TRP A 12 17.63 -43.23 5.36
CA TRP A 12 17.07 -42.07 4.68
C TRP A 12 17.64 -41.87 3.27
N LEU A 13 18.96 -42.03 3.10
CA LEU A 13 19.61 -41.93 1.79
C LEU A 13 19.09 -42.97 0.78
N GLU A 14 18.65 -44.13 1.26
CA GLU A 14 18.11 -45.20 0.42
C GLU A 14 16.61 -45.00 0.10
N SER A 15 15.84 -44.39 1.01
CA SER A 15 14.37 -44.31 0.93
C SER A 15 13.81 -42.95 0.50
N HIS A 16 14.55 -41.85 0.72
CA HIS A 16 14.07 -40.48 0.52
C HIS A 16 14.92 -39.67 -0.48
N ARG A 17 15.75 -40.38 -1.25
CA ARG A 17 16.44 -39.84 -2.42
C ARG A 17 15.83 -40.38 -3.70
N TYR A 18 15.52 -39.46 -4.59
CA TYR A 18 14.92 -39.78 -5.88
C TYR A 18 15.74 -39.18 -7.01
N HIS A 19 15.48 -39.65 -8.22
CA HIS A 19 15.90 -39.02 -9.45
C HIS A 19 14.68 -38.41 -10.14
N HIS A 20 14.82 -37.28 -10.84
CA HIS A 20 13.69 -36.64 -11.52
C HIS A 20 12.97 -37.57 -12.54
N THR A 21 13.66 -38.60 -13.03
CA THR A 21 13.10 -39.62 -13.95
C THR A 21 12.20 -40.64 -13.29
N ASP A 22 12.18 -40.70 -11.96
CA ASP A 22 11.27 -41.58 -11.20
C ASP A 22 9.81 -41.10 -11.33
N PHE A 23 9.63 -39.86 -11.79
CA PHE A 23 8.33 -39.23 -11.99
C PHE A 23 8.08 -38.92 -13.45
N SER A 24 6.82 -39.08 -13.88
CA SER A 24 6.37 -38.72 -15.22
C SER A 24 5.14 -37.81 -15.14
N VAL A 25 4.95 -36.97 -16.16
CA VAL A 25 3.81 -36.05 -16.24
C VAL A 25 2.46 -36.78 -16.12
N PRO A 26 2.20 -37.90 -16.83
CA PRO A 26 0.91 -38.60 -16.71
C PRO A 26 0.67 -39.19 -15.31
N LEU A 27 1.73 -39.69 -14.65
CA LEU A 27 1.66 -40.24 -13.31
C LEU A 27 1.23 -39.15 -12.31
N LEU A 28 1.95 -38.03 -12.29
CA LEU A 28 1.67 -36.95 -11.34
C LEU A 28 0.36 -36.23 -11.63
N ALA A 29 0.00 -36.02 -12.90
CA ALA A 29 -1.30 -35.44 -13.26
C ALA A 29 -2.47 -36.28 -12.74
N SER A 30 -2.36 -37.61 -12.84
CA SER A 30 -3.38 -38.54 -12.33
C SER A 30 -3.47 -38.46 -10.81
N ALA A 31 -2.33 -38.44 -10.11
CA ALA A 31 -2.28 -38.34 -8.66
C ALA A 31 -2.80 -37.00 -8.12
N VAL A 32 -2.46 -35.88 -8.76
CA VAL A 32 -2.97 -34.54 -8.44
C VAL A 32 -4.49 -34.49 -8.61
N THR A 33 -5.01 -35.03 -9.70
CA THR A 33 -6.46 -35.09 -9.96
C THR A 33 -7.17 -35.93 -8.90
N ALA A 34 -6.64 -37.11 -8.58
CA ALA A 34 -7.23 -38.01 -7.59
C ALA A 34 -7.27 -37.40 -6.18
N SER A 35 -6.24 -36.62 -5.82
CA SER A 35 -6.08 -36.01 -4.50
C SER A 35 -6.61 -34.57 -4.42
N ASN A 36 -7.10 -34.04 -5.55
CA ASN A 36 -7.56 -32.65 -5.69
C ASN A 36 -6.55 -31.60 -5.15
N LEU A 37 -5.25 -31.83 -5.39
CA LEU A 37 -4.19 -30.98 -4.86
C LEU A 37 -4.07 -29.68 -5.64
N LYS A 38 -4.00 -28.56 -4.92
CA LYS A 38 -3.69 -27.25 -5.49
C LYS A 38 -2.19 -26.95 -5.39
N ILE A 39 -1.51 -26.83 -6.52
CA ILE A 39 -0.06 -26.60 -6.58
C ILE A 39 0.22 -25.21 -7.14
N VAL A 40 0.96 -24.40 -6.38
CA VAL A 40 1.33 -23.03 -6.77
C VAL A 40 2.84 -22.92 -6.93
N VAL A 41 3.29 -22.38 -8.06
CA VAL A 41 4.70 -22.12 -8.31
C VAL A 41 5.01 -20.65 -8.06
N VAL A 42 6.02 -20.38 -7.23
CA VAL A 42 6.47 -19.04 -6.86
C VAL A 42 7.87 -18.80 -7.43
N ILE A 43 8.03 -17.66 -8.12
CA ILE A 43 9.31 -17.21 -8.67
C ILE A 43 9.71 -15.90 -7.98
N PRO A 44 10.68 -15.92 -7.04
CA PRO A 44 11.28 -14.70 -6.52
C PRO A 44 12.10 -14.03 -7.64
N ALA A 45 11.63 -12.89 -8.15
CA ALA A 45 12.15 -12.31 -9.39
C ALA A 45 12.80 -10.94 -9.17
N ARG A 46 14.08 -10.78 -9.54
CA ARG A 46 14.81 -9.50 -9.48
C ARG A 46 15.85 -9.43 -10.60
N GLU A 47 15.67 -8.53 -11.55
CA GLU A 47 16.57 -8.32 -12.69
C GLU A 47 16.87 -9.63 -13.47
N VAL A 48 15.81 -10.36 -13.81
CA VAL A 48 15.86 -11.68 -14.49
C VAL A 48 15.03 -11.71 -15.77
N ALA A 49 14.77 -10.57 -16.41
CA ALA A 49 13.95 -10.47 -17.62
C ALA A 49 14.43 -11.41 -18.74
N ASN A 50 15.74 -11.62 -18.85
CA ASN A 50 16.36 -12.47 -19.87
C ASN A 50 16.15 -13.98 -19.67
N THR A 51 15.71 -14.42 -18.49
CA THR A 51 15.67 -15.85 -18.11
C THR A 51 14.29 -16.30 -17.64
N ILE A 52 13.50 -15.40 -17.04
CA ILE A 52 12.19 -15.73 -16.46
C ILE A 52 11.18 -16.26 -17.48
N ALA A 53 11.23 -15.79 -18.73
CA ALA A 53 10.36 -16.27 -19.80
C ALA A 53 10.58 -17.77 -20.09
N GLY A 54 11.84 -18.19 -20.24
CA GLY A 54 12.20 -19.60 -20.50
C GLY A 54 11.78 -20.51 -19.35
N ILE A 55 11.94 -20.07 -18.09
CA ILE A 55 11.46 -20.81 -16.93
C ILE A 55 9.94 -21.03 -16.99
N ILE A 56 9.17 -19.97 -17.26
CA ILE A 56 7.71 -20.09 -17.34
C ILE A 56 7.29 -21.00 -18.49
N LEU A 57 7.85 -20.78 -19.68
CA LEU A 57 7.48 -21.50 -20.90
C LEU A 57 7.91 -22.97 -20.90
N GLU A 58 9.13 -23.26 -20.47
CA GLU A 58 9.74 -24.58 -20.65
C GLU A 58 9.73 -25.40 -19.36
N THR A 59 9.76 -24.78 -18.17
CA THR A 59 9.72 -25.52 -16.90
C THR A 59 8.30 -25.66 -16.35
N ILE A 60 7.52 -24.58 -16.36
CA ILE A 60 6.24 -24.54 -15.62
C ILE A 60 5.04 -24.86 -16.50
N ASN A 61 4.95 -24.24 -17.68
CA ASN A 61 3.78 -24.38 -18.55
C ASN A 61 3.48 -25.82 -19.01
N PRO A 62 4.47 -26.70 -19.27
CA PRO A 62 4.17 -28.10 -19.59
C PRO A 62 3.40 -28.81 -18.47
N LEU A 63 3.73 -28.52 -17.21
CA LEU A 63 3.06 -29.10 -16.04
C LEU A 63 1.72 -28.41 -15.75
N LYS A 64 1.60 -27.11 -16.05
CA LYS A 64 0.33 -26.37 -15.97
C LYS A 64 -0.69 -26.90 -16.99
N LEU A 65 -0.27 -27.12 -18.22
CA LEU A 65 -1.11 -27.70 -19.29
C LEU A 65 -1.55 -29.13 -18.96
N ALA A 66 -0.72 -29.89 -18.25
CA ALA A 66 -1.06 -31.22 -17.76
C ALA A 66 -1.97 -31.22 -16.51
N GLY A 67 -2.37 -30.05 -15.99
CA GLY A 67 -3.22 -29.93 -14.80
C GLY A 67 -2.49 -30.15 -13.47
N ILE A 68 -1.16 -30.29 -13.47
CA ILE A 68 -0.37 -30.46 -12.24
C ILE A 68 -0.22 -29.12 -11.51
N VAL A 69 0.09 -28.04 -12.24
CA VAL A 69 0.27 -26.69 -11.66
C VAL A 69 -1.01 -25.88 -11.81
N SER A 70 -1.51 -25.33 -10.70
CA SER A 70 -2.74 -24.53 -10.68
C SER A 70 -2.49 -23.06 -11.05
N SER A 71 -1.42 -22.46 -10.50
CA SER A 71 -1.09 -21.05 -10.77
C SER A 71 0.40 -20.77 -10.63
N ILE A 72 0.82 -19.65 -11.22
CA ILE A 72 2.20 -19.17 -11.23
C ILE A 72 2.19 -17.75 -10.65
N ILE A 73 3.02 -17.50 -9.64
CA ILE A 73 3.15 -16.20 -8.99
C ILE A 73 4.60 -15.75 -9.09
N ALA A 74 4.83 -14.59 -9.73
CA ALA A 74 6.12 -13.93 -9.75
C ALA A 74 6.13 -12.79 -8.73
N ILE A 75 7.05 -12.84 -7.77
CA ILE A 75 7.21 -11.82 -6.75
C ILE A 75 8.32 -10.84 -7.19
N ASP A 76 7.91 -9.78 -7.88
CA ASP A 76 8.81 -8.82 -8.52
C ASP A 76 9.28 -7.72 -7.54
N ASN A 77 10.56 -7.37 -7.62
CA ASN A 77 11.19 -6.38 -6.76
C ASN A 77 11.18 -4.96 -7.32
N LYS A 78 10.17 -4.57 -8.11
CA LYS A 78 10.27 -3.40 -9.00
C LYS A 78 11.53 -3.48 -9.86
N SER A 79 11.74 -4.61 -10.54
CA SER A 79 12.91 -4.78 -11.39
C SER A 79 12.92 -3.71 -12.48
N VAL A 80 14.08 -3.13 -12.75
CA VAL A 80 14.20 -2.05 -13.75
C VAL A 80 14.36 -2.57 -15.17
N ASP A 81 14.69 -3.85 -15.33
CA ASP A 81 14.86 -4.54 -16.61
C ASP A 81 13.57 -5.08 -17.25
N ASN A 82 12.39 -4.68 -16.75
CA ASN A 82 11.07 -5.19 -17.16
C ASN A 82 10.78 -6.65 -16.77
N THR A 83 11.49 -7.25 -15.81
CA THR A 83 11.22 -8.63 -15.31
C THR A 83 9.73 -8.88 -15.05
N GLY A 84 9.06 -7.97 -14.35
CA GLY A 84 7.63 -8.09 -14.06
C GLY A 84 6.77 -8.13 -15.32
N LEU A 85 7.02 -7.25 -16.30
CA LEU A 85 6.27 -7.24 -17.56
C LEU A 85 6.49 -8.55 -18.35
N VAL A 86 7.72 -9.04 -18.40
CA VAL A 86 8.05 -10.30 -19.07
C VAL A 86 7.33 -11.47 -18.40
N ALA A 87 7.33 -11.55 -17.07
CA ALA A 87 6.63 -12.61 -16.34
C ALA A 87 5.10 -12.57 -16.60
N ALA A 88 4.50 -11.38 -16.56
CA ALA A 88 3.07 -11.19 -16.83
C ALA A 88 2.69 -11.63 -18.25
N ALA A 89 3.49 -11.23 -19.25
CA ALA A 89 3.27 -11.59 -20.65
C ALA A 89 3.27 -13.11 -20.90
N HIS A 90 3.97 -13.88 -20.05
CA HIS A 90 4.08 -15.33 -20.17
C HIS A 90 3.13 -16.10 -19.23
N GLY A 91 2.17 -15.41 -18.60
CA GLY A 91 1.07 -16.04 -17.87
C GLY A 91 1.31 -16.25 -16.37
N ALA A 92 2.29 -15.55 -15.78
CA ALA A 92 2.44 -15.46 -14.33
C ALA A 92 1.64 -14.27 -13.76
N SER A 93 1.03 -14.45 -12.59
CA SER A 93 0.48 -13.35 -11.80
C SER A 93 1.64 -12.62 -11.13
N VAL A 94 1.83 -11.36 -11.48
CA VAL A 94 2.96 -10.55 -10.97
C VAL A 94 2.46 -9.71 -9.81
N LEU A 95 3.09 -9.90 -8.65
CA LEU A 95 2.81 -9.11 -7.47
C LEU A 95 4.05 -8.30 -7.12
N GLN A 96 3.86 -7.00 -6.94
CA GLN A 96 4.96 -6.14 -6.50
C GLN A 96 5.18 -6.36 -5.01
N ARG A 97 6.42 -6.60 -4.62
CA ARG A 97 6.79 -6.92 -3.23
C ARG A 97 6.35 -5.88 -2.20
N ALA A 98 6.24 -4.62 -2.61
CA ALA A 98 5.83 -3.51 -1.75
C ALA A 98 4.31 -3.50 -1.46
N GLU A 99 3.53 -4.28 -2.20
CA GLU A 99 2.06 -4.32 -2.07
C GLU A 99 1.60 -5.42 -1.09
N ILE A 100 2.47 -6.39 -0.78
CA ILE A 100 2.19 -7.48 0.17
C ILE A 100 2.91 -7.19 1.48
N ALA A 101 2.21 -7.07 2.61
CA ALA A 101 2.79 -6.67 3.90
C ALA A 101 3.57 -5.33 3.82
N SER A 102 2.91 -4.31 3.27
CA SER A 102 3.47 -2.98 3.01
C SER A 102 3.98 -2.27 4.27
N GLU A 103 3.39 -2.59 5.43
CA GLU A 103 3.77 -2.16 6.77
C GLU A 103 5.21 -2.55 7.16
N LEU A 104 5.74 -3.62 6.57
CA LEU A 104 7.12 -4.07 6.80
C LEU A 104 8.15 -3.35 5.92
N GLY A 105 7.71 -2.35 5.15
CA GLY A 105 8.54 -1.62 4.21
C GLY A 105 9.01 -2.48 3.03
N PRO A 106 10.02 -2.02 2.28
CA PRO A 106 10.49 -2.69 1.07
C PRO A 106 11.06 -4.09 1.38
N SER A 107 10.92 -5.00 0.43
CA SER A 107 11.38 -6.38 0.60
C SER A 107 12.90 -6.48 0.75
N GLN A 108 13.35 -7.19 1.79
CA GLN A 108 14.76 -7.33 2.15
C GLN A 108 15.41 -8.61 1.58
N GLY A 109 15.22 -8.85 0.28
CA GLY A 109 15.90 -9.95 -0.45
C GLY A 109 15.04 -11.20 -0.66
N LYS A 110 15.69 -12.30 -1.08
CA LYS A 110 15.03 -13.53 -1.57
C LYS A 110 14.09 -14.15 -0.53
N GLY A 111 14.58 -14.39 0.69
CA GLY A 111 13.75 -14.98 1.75
C GLY A 111 12.51 -14.17 2.11
N ASP A 112 12.60 -12.83 2.08
CA ASP A 112 11.44 -11.96 2.33
C ASP A 112 10.42 -12.05 1.18
N ALA A 113 10.89 -12.14 -0.07
CA ALA A 113 10.01 -12.35 -1.23
C ALA A 113 9.24 -13.69 -1.15
N MET A 114 9.94 -14.76 -0.75
CA MET A 114 9.32 -16.08 -0.56
C MET A 114 8.30 -16.06 0.58
N TRP A 115 8.64 -15.43 1.70
CA TRP A 115 7.75 -15.29 2.84
C TRP A 115 6.48 -14.47 2.52
N ARG A 116 6.62 -13.37 1.77
CA ARG A 116 5.48 -12.57 1.29
C ARG A 116 4.58 -13.37 0.35
N ALA A 117 5.15 -14.21 -0.52
CA ALA A 117 4.36 -15.07 -1.40
C ALA A 117 3.38 -15.96 -0.62
N LEU A 118 3.80 -16.51 0.53
CA LEU A 118 2.98 -17.40 1.34
C LEU A 118 1.72 -16.73 1.92
N GLN A 119 1.70 -15.41 2.02
CA GLN A 119 0.54 -14.64 2.49
C GLN A 119 -0.58 -14.58 1.44
N VAL A 120 -0.22 -14.68 0.16
CA VAL A 120 -1.13 -14.49 -0.98
C VAL A 120 -1.36 -15.77 -1.78
N THR A 121 -0.56 -16.82 -1.53
CA THR A 121 -0.76 -18.15 -2.12
C THR A 121 -1.72 -18.98 -1.26
N ASP A 122 -2.59 -19.74 -1.89
CA ASP A 122 -3.55 -20.65 -1.27
C ASP A 122 -3.37 -22.12 -1.71
N GLY A 123 -2.21 -22.46 -2.29
CA GLY A 123 -1.88 -23.84 -2.69
C GLY A 123 -1.62 -24.77 -1.50
N ASP A 124 -1.97 -26.03 -1.64
CA ASP A 124 -1.60 -27.09 -0.70
C ASP A 124 -0.10 -27.36 -0.73
N ILE A 125 0.49 -27.32 -1.93
CA ILE A 125 1.93 -27.41 -2.18
C ILE A 125 2.40 -26.11 -2.82
N VAL A 126 3.51 -25.56 -2.32
CA VAL A 126 4.18 -24.39 -2.89
C VAL A 126 5.56 -24.81 -3.35
N ALA A 127 5.85 -24.59 -4.63
CA ALA A 127 7.16 -24.82 -5.22
C ALA A 127 7.86 -23.47 -5.49
N PHE A 128 9.11 -23.34 -5.07
CA PHE A 128 9.96 -22.18 -5.34
C PHE A 128 10.96 -22.51 -6.44
N LEU A 129 11.08 -21.64 -7.43
CA LEU A 129 12.07 -21.73 -8.51
C LEU A 129 12.87 -20.43 -8.60
N ASP A 130 14.18 -20.54 -8.79
CA ASP A 130 15.03 -19.37 -9.04
C ASP A 130 14.77 -18.77 -10.43
N GLY A 131 14.57 -17.45 -10.46
CA GLY A 131 14.27 -16.70 -11.68
C GLY A 131 15.45 -16.55 -12.65
N ASP A 132 16.68 -16.88 -12.26
CA ASP A 132 17.92 -16.63 -13.01
C ASP A 132 18.51 -17.89 -13.70
N THR A 133 17.69 -18.92 -13.88
CA THR A 133 18.11 -20.19 -14.48
C THR A 133 18.31 -20.04 -15.99
N ALA A 134 19.50 -20.40 -16.48
CA ALA A 134 19.84 -20.33 -17.90
C ALA A 134 19.41 -21.58 -18.69
N ASP A 135 19.25 -22.72 -18.02
CA ASP A 135 18.86 -24.01 -18.61
C ASP A 135 17.48 -24.45 -18.06
N PRO A 136 16.37 -23.90 -18.57
CA PRO A 136 15.05 -24.29 -18.08
C PRO A 136 14.73 -25.74 -18.50
N SER A 137 14.10 -26.49 -17.60
CA SER A 137 13.74 -27.90 -17.84
C SER A 137 12.52 -28.30 -17.01
N PRO A 138 11.49 -28.96 -17.60
CA PRO A 138 10.36 -29.48 -16.84
C PRO A 138 10.78 -30.43 -15.73
N ALA A 139 11.90 -31.14 -15.90
CA ALA A 139 12.45 -32.07 -14.92
C ALA A 139 12.71 -31.41 -13.56
N HIS A 140 13.10 -30.13 -13.55
CA HIS A 140 13.40 -29.41 -12.31
C HIS A 140 12.17 -29.26 -11.42
N LEU A 141 11.03 -28.90 -12.01
CA LEU A 141 9.78 -28.74 -11.26
C LEU A 141 9.09 -30.09 -11.04
N LEU A 142 9.11 -30.98 -12.03
CA LEU A 142 8.53 -32.32 -11.93
C LEU A 142 9.19 -33.12 -10.80
N GLY A 143 10.53 -33.07 -10.72
CA GLY A 143 11.31 -33.77 -9.70
C GLY A 143 10.94 -33.34 -8.29
N ILE A 144 10.96 -32.03 -7.99
CA ILE A 144 10.67 -31.55 -6.63
C ILE A 144 9.21 -31.71 -6.21
N LEU A 145 8.27 -31.83 -7.16
CA LEU A 145 6.87 -32.10 -6.89
C LEU A 145 6.57 -33.58 -6.69
N GLY A 146 7.32 -34.47 -7.36
CA GLY A 146 7.08 -35.91 -7.38
C GLY A 146 6.88 -36.53 -5.99
N PRO A 147 7.87 -36.45 -5.08
CA PRO A 147 7.74 -37.07 -3.77
C PRO A 147 6.59 -36.48 -2.93
N LEU A 148 6.33 -35.17 -3.03
CA LEU A 148 5.22 -34.52 -2.30
C LEU A 148 3.84 -34.97 -2.77
N ILE A 149 3.69 -35.25 -4.06
CA ILE A 149 2.43 -35.70 -4.65
C ILE A 149 2.21 -37.18 -4.35
N MET A 150 3.28 -37.97 -4.35
CA MET A 150 3.20 -39.43 -4.21
C MET A 150 3.20 -39.91 -2.75
N ASP A 151 3.77 -39.13 -1.83
CA ASP A 151 3.82 -39.45 -0.41
C ASP A 151 3.36 -38.27 0.46
N GLU A 152 2.32 -38.50 1.25
CA GLU A 152 1.77 -37.49 2.16
C GLU A 152 2.64 -37.21 3.38
N ASN A 153 3.53 -38.14 3.74
CA ASN A 153 4.44 -38.00 4.86
C ASN A 153 5.56 -36.99 4.56
N ILE A 154 5.96 -36.88 3.28
CA ILE A 154 6.95 -35.90 2.86
C ILE A 154 6.36 -34.49 2.93
N GLN A 155 7.04 -33.61 3.67
CA GLN A 155 6.61 -32.23 3.92
C GLN A 155 7.42 -31.21 3.14
N MET A 156 8.69 -31.50 2.82
CA MET A 156 9.55 -30.66 1.99
C MET A 156 10.51 -31.51 1.14
N VAL A 157 10.71 -31.08 -0.11
CA VAL A 157 11.62 -31.69 -1.07
C VAL A 157 12.62 -30.65 -1.57
N ARG A 158 13.91 -30.98 -1.49
CA ARG A 158 15.00 -30.16 -2.05
C ARG A 158 15.47 -30.75 -3.37
N GLY A 159 15.66 -29.91 -4.38
CA GLY A 159 16.40 -30.27 -5.57
C GLY A 159 17.89 -30.35 -5.28
N CYS A 160 18.58 -31.27 -5.93
CA CYS A 160 20.04 -31.30 -5.98
C CYS A 160 20.50 -31.56 -7.42
N PHE A 161 21.69 -31.07 -7.75
CA PHE A 161 22.17 -31.07 -9.12
C PHE A 161 23.66 -30.82 -9.16
N ASP A 162 24.29 -31.24 -10.25
CA ASP A 162 25.68 -30.96 -10.56
C ASP A 162 25.83 -29.54 -11.13
N ARG A 163 26.79 -28.80 -10.58
CA ARG A 163 27.11 -27.42 -10.94
C ARG A 163 28.53 -27.32 -11.51
N PRO A 164 28.73 -27.61 -12.81
CA PRO A 164 30.04 -27.42 -13.41
C PRO A 164 30.36 -25.92 -13.57
N LEU A 165 31.55 -25.50 -13.17
CA LEU A 165 32.03 -24.13 -13.28
C LEU A 165 32.41 -23.84 -14.74
N LYS A 166 31.72 -22.88 -15.38
CA LYS A 166 32.10 -22.42 -16.72
C LYS A 166 33.26 -21.43 -16.63
N GLN A 167 34.39 -21.79 -17.21
CA GLN A 167 35.58 -20.95 -17.27
C GLN A 167 35.47 -19.89 -18.38
N PRO A 168 36.22 -18.77 -18.30
CA PRO A 168 36.23 -17.74 -19.34
C PRO A 168 36.63 -18.25 -20.74
N ASN A 169 37.41 -19.34 -20.81
CA ASN A 169 37.79 -20.02 -22.05
C ASN A 169 36.69 -20.94 -22.60
N GLY A 170 35.53 -21.03 -21.93
CA GLY A 170 34.40 -21.89 -22.32
C GLY A 170 34.46 -23.32 -21.78
N GLU A 171 35.54 -23.73 -21.10
CA GLU A 171 35.65 -25.07 -20.50
C GLU A 171 34.79 -25.19 -19.24
N TYR A 172 34.26 -26.39 -19.01
CA TYR A 172 33.50 -26.71 -17.81
C TYR A 172 34.37 -27.51 -16.85
N ARG A 173 34.49 -27.02 -15.61
CA ARG A 173 35.13 -27.77 -14.53
C ARG A 173 34.07 -28.46 -13.68
N PRO A 174 34.02 -29.80 -13.67
CA PRO A 174 33.04 -30.53 -12.86
C PRO A 174 33.27 -30.24 -11.38
N HIS A 175 32.18 -30.17 -10.61
CA HIS A 175 32.17 -29.98 -9.15
C HIS A 175 32.85 -28.71 -8.60
N GLU A 176 33.27 -27.75 -9.44
CA GLU A 176 33.84 -26.47 -8.98
C GLU A 176 32.80 -25.34 -8.78
N GLY A 177 31.52 -25.59 -9.10
CA GLY A 177 30.40 -24.70 -8.78
C GLY A 177 29.92 -24.84 -7.33
N GLY A 178 29.14 -23.86 -6.84
CA GLY A 178 28.53 -23.97 -5.52
C GLY A 178 29.49 -23.82 -4.32
N ARG A 179 30.57 -23.03 -4.44
CA ARG A 179 31.59 -22.82 -3.39
C ARG A 179 31.05 -22.58 -1.97
N VAL A 180 29.98 -21.80 -1.80
CA VAL A 180 29.36 -21.55 -0.47
C VAL A 180 28.68 -22.82 0.06
N ASN A 181 28.12 -23.67 -0.81
CA ASN A 181 27.56 -24.96 -0.45
C ASN A 181 28.65 -25.88 0.12
N GLU A 182 29.75 -26.04 -0.61
CA GLU A 182 30.83 -26.98 -0.27
C GLU A 182 31.73 -26.51 0.87
N LEU A 183 32.01 -25.21 0.96
CA LEU A 183 32.99 -24.68 1.92
C LEU A 183 32.36 -24.14 3.20
N VAL A 184 31.03 -23.94 3.22
CA VAL A 184 30.33 -23.32 4.36
C VAL A 184 29.15 -24.15 4.80
N ALA A 185 28.13 -24.34 3.95
CA ALA A 185 26.89 -24.99 4.38
C ALA A 185 27.10 -26.46 4.76
N ARG A 186 27.70 -27.27 3.88
CA ARG A 186 27.90 -28.71 4.15
C ARG A 186 28.83 -28.95 5.35
N PRO A 187 30.00 -28.29 5.49
CA PRO A 187 30.84 -28.45 6.67
C PRO A 187 30.12 -28.07 7.97
N LEU A 188 29.41 -26.94 7.99
CA LEU A 188 28.69 -26.51 9.20
C LEU A 188 27.52 -27.43 9.54
N LEU A 189 26.79 -27.97 8.55
CA LEU A 189 25.78 -28.99 8.79
C LEU A 189 26.40 -30.27 9.37
N ASN A 190 27.53 -30.74 8.84
CA ASN A 190 28.20 -31.93 9.37
C ASN A 190 28.61 -31.75 10.84
N ILE A 191 29.07 -30.56 11.22
CA ILE A 191 29.49 -30.27 12.59
C ILE A 191 28.29 -30.11 13.54
N HIS A 192 27.23 -29.42 13.10
CA HIS A 192 26.20 -28.92 13.99
C HIS A 192 24.82 -29.59 13.84
N PHE A 193 24.56 -30.19 12.69
CA PHE A 193 23.29 -30.82 12.29
C PHE A 193 23.57 -32.08 11.44
N PRO A 194 24.30 -33.09 11.97
CA PRO A 194 24.77 -34.22 11.17
C PRO A 194 23.65 -35.02 10.50
N GLN A 195 22.42 -34.96 11.02
CA GLN A 195 21.23 -35.57 10.41
C GLN A 195 20.91 -35.00 9.03
N LEU A 196 21.34 -33.76 8.75
CA LEU A 196 21.15 -33.09 7.47
C LEU A 196 22.39 -33.20 6.55
N ALA A 197 23.45 -33.90 6.98
CA ALA A 197 24.69 -34.03 6.21
C ALA A 197 24.49 -34.78 4.88
N GLY A 198 23.40 -35.55 4.76
CA GLY A 198 23.05 -36.29 3.56
C GLY A 198 22.66 -35.41 2.36
N PHE A 199 22.23 -34.17 2.57
CA PHE A 199 21.84 -33.27 1.47
C PHE A 199 23.07 -32.81 0.65
N ARG A 200 23.04 -33.00 -0.67
CA ARG A 200 24.10 -32.51 -1.58
C ARG A 200 24.03 -31.01 -1.77
N GLN A 201 22.82 -30.45 -1.91
CA GLN A 201 22.61 -29.03 -2.17
C GLN A 201 21.67 -28.41 -1.12
N PRO A 202 22.08 -28.30 0.15
CA PRO A 202 21.27 -27.65 1.19
C PRO A 202 20.91 -26.18 0.88
N LEU A 203 21.61 -25.54 -0.05
CA LEU A 203 21.35 -24.17 -0.52
C LEU A 203 20.66 -24.11 -1.90
N ALA A 204 20.06 -25.21 -2.40
CA ALA A 204 19.33 -25.18 -3.66
C ALA A 204 18.11 -24.25 -3.59
N GLY A 205 17.94 -23.37 -4.58
CA GLY A 205 16.77 -22.49 -4.67
C GLY A 205 15.50 -23.22 -5.09
N GLU A 206 15.65 -24.42 -5.64
CA GLU A 206 14.61 -25.31 -6.13
C GLU A 206 14.18 -26.21 -5.00
N PHE A 207 13.01 -25.91 -4.46
CA PHE A 207 12.41 -26.77 -3.47
C PHE A 207 10.92 -26.57 -3.46
N ALA A 208 10.21 -27.60 -3.03
CA ALA A 208 8.79 -27.54 -2.82
C ALA A 208 8.48 -28.02 -1.41
N ALA A 209 7.40 -27.53 -0.84
CA ALA A 209 6.94 -27.99 0.46
C ALA A 209 5.43 -27.78 0.60
N ARG A 210 4.84 -28.53 1.53
CA ARG A 210 3.45 -28.34 1.92
C ARG A 210 3.30 -26.97 2.55
N ARG A 211 2.29 -26.21 2.12
CA ARG A 211 2.03 -24.86 2.64
C ARG A 211 1.78 -24.89 4.14
N SER A 212 1.11 -25.93 4.64
CA SER A 212 0.82 -26.15 6.06
C SER A 212 2.08 -26.20 6.95
N LEU A 213 3.22 -26.61 6.39
CA LEU A 213 4.54 -26.53 7.01
C LEU A 213 5.12 -25.11 6.85
N LEU A 214 5.19 -24.61 5.61
CA LEU A 214 5.87 -23.35 5.29
C LEU A 214 5.37 -22.16 6.11
N VAL A 215 4.06 -22.07 6.36
CA VAL A 215 3.46 -20.97 7.15
C VAL A 215 3.78 -21.02 8.66
N LYS A 216 4.45 -22.08 9.11
CA LYS A 216 4.90 -22.28 10.50
C LYS A 216 6.41 -22.07 10.67
N LEU A 217 7.16 -21.90 9.59
CA LEU A 217 8.62 -21.72 9.62
C LEU A 217 9.00 -20.24 9.73
N HIS A 218 10.15 -19.97 10.37
CA HIS A 218 10.79 -18.66 10.28
C HIS A 218 11.48 -18.52 8.92
N PHE A 219 11.49 -17.30 8.37
CA PHE A 219 12.11 -16.99 7.08
C PHE A 219 13.21 -15.95 7.26
N PRO A 220 14.50 -16.36 7.28
CA PRO A 220 15.61 -15.43 7.19
C PRO A 220 15.49 -14.55 5.94
N VAL A 221 15.60 -13.23 6.09
CA VAL A 221 15.56 -12.33 4.94
C VAL A 221 16.87 -12.45 4.16
N GLY A 222 16.81 -12.56 2.82
CA GLY A 222 17.99 -12.74 1.98
C GLY A 222 18.41 -14.20 1.78
N TYR A 223 19.72 -14.45 1.73
CA TYR A 223 20.34 -15.72 1.27
C TYR A 223 20.45 -16.82 2.34
N GLY A 224 20.00 -16.54 3.56
CA GLY A 224 19.96 -17.55 4.63
C GLY A 224 18.70 -18.40 4.61
N VAL A 225 17.74 -18.12 3.70
CA VAL A 225 16.41 -18.73 3.74
C VAL A 225 16.44 -20.23 3.47
N GLU A 226 17.28 -20.69 2.54
CA GLU A 226 17.34 -22.11 2.17
C GLU A 226 17.83 -22.97 3.36
N ILE A 227 18.96 -22.59 3.96
CA ILE A 227 19.52 -23.33 5.10
C ILE A 227 18.62 -23.23 6.34
N GLY A 228 18.04 -22.06 6.60
CA GLY A 228 17.17 -21.84 7.76
C GLY A 228 15.91 -22.69 7.67
N THR A 229 15.23 -22.68 6.52
CA THR A 229 14.01 -23.46 6.31
C THR A 229 14.27 -24.97 6.31
N LEU A 230 15.45 -25.44 5.83
CA LEU A 230 15.84 -26.85 5.92
C LEU A 230 16.00 -27.31 7.38
N ILE A 231 16.76 -26.56 8.18
CA ILE A 231 16.99 -26.87 9.60
C ILE A 231 15.68 -26.82 10.39
N ASP A 232 14.86 -25.79 10.17
CA ASP A 232 13.59 -25.63 10.88
C ASP A 232 12.58 -26.71 10.50
N THR A 233 12.56 -27.14 9.23
CA THR A 233 11.72 -28.26 8.80
C THR A 233 12.14 -29.55 9.50
N TRP A 234 13.43 -29.90 9.47
CA TRP A 234 13.93 -31.10 10.15
C TRP A 234 13.56 -31.11 11.65
N ARG A 235 13.68 -29.96 12.32
CA ARG A 235 13.28 -29.83 13.74
C ARG A 235 11.79 -30.08 13.97
N MET A 236 10.95 -29.73 13.01
CA MET A 236 9.50 -29.85 13.14
C MET A 236 8.97 -31.22 12.77
N VAL A 237 9.52 -31.85 11.72
CA VAL A 237 8.92 -33.05 11.12
C VAL A 237 9.88 -34.25 11.04
N GLY A 238 11.12 -34.08 11.52
CA GLY A 238 12.15 -35.11 11.43
C GLY A 238 12.76 -35.24 10.04
N LEU A 239 13.68 -36.19 9.90
CA LEU A 239 14.38 -36.45 8.64
C LEU A 239 13.45 -37.16 7.62
N GLU A 240 12.56 -38.04 8.07
CA GLU A 240 11.54 -38.72 7.25
C GLU A 240 10.59 -37.75 6.53
N GLY A 241 10.33 -36.58 7.12
CA GLY A 241 9.50 -35.55 6.49
C GLY A 241 10.20 -34.79 5.36
N LEU A 242 11.47 -35.11 5.09
CA LEU A 242 12.29 -34.46 4.07
C LEU A 242 12.69 -35.46 2.97
N ALA A 243 12.80 -34.96 1.75
CA ALA A 243 13.39 -35.71 0.64
C ALA A 243 14.31 -34.85 -0.22
N GLU A 244 15.19 -35.49 -0.97
CA GLU A 244 16.09 -34.85 -1.94
C GLU A 244 15.93 -35.50 -3.32
N VAL A 245 15.88 -34.69 -4.38
CA VAL A 245 15.70 -35.19 -5.76
C VAL A 245 16.84 -34.72 -6.63
N ASP A 246 17.49 -35.64 -7.34
CA ASP A 246 18.46 -35.33 -8.39
C ASP A 246 17.75 -34.75 -9.61
N LEU A 247 18.11 -33.51 -9.94
CA LEU A 247 17.57 -32.74 -11.05
C LEU A 247 18.51 -32.72 -12.27
N GLY A 248 19.64 -33.42 -12.20
CA GLY A 248 20.64 -33.47 -13.26
C GLY A 248 21.67 -32.34 -13.15
N THR A 249 21.95 -31.66 -14.26
CA THR A 249 22.95 -30.59 -14.35
C THR A 249 22.31 -29.22 -14.41
N ARG A 250 22.99 -28.20 -13.86
CA ARG A 250 22.47 -26.84 -13.86
C ARG A 250 23.52 -25.75 -14.03
N GLN A 251 23.26 -24.83 -14.96
CA GLN A 251 23.99 -23.56 -15.10
C GLN A 251 23.23 -22.39 -14.46
N ASN A 252 23.93 -21.67 -13.57
CA ASN A 252 23.50 -20.38 -13.05
C ASN A 252 24.60 -19.33 -13.26
N ASN A 253 24.25 -18.05 -13.14
CA ASN A 253 25.21 -16.95 -13.23
C ASN A 253 26.29 -17.05 -12.15
N HIS A 254 27.55 -16.93 -12.57
CA HIS A 254 28.70 -17.01 -11.67
C HIS A 254 28.83 -15.71 -10.86
N LYS A 255 28.82 -15.82 -9.53
CA LYS A 255 29.10 -14.69 -8.64
C LYS A 255 30.61 -14.51 -8.41
N PRO A 256 31.10 -13.24 -8.38
CA PRO A 256 32.46 -12.92 -7.96
C PRO A 256 32.76 -13.47 -6.55
N LEU A 257 34.02 -13.84 -6.30
CA LEU A 257 34.43 -14.44 -5.02
C LEU A 257 34.08 -13.55 -3.80
N ARG A 258 34.25 -12.23 -3.92
CA ARG A 258 33.91 -11.27 -2.85
C ARG A 258 32.41 -11.23 -2.55
N GLU A 259 31.56 -11.46 -3.55
CA GLU A 259 30.12 -11.60 -3.31
C GLU A 259 29.78 -12.89 -2.59
N LEU A 260 30.47 -13.98 -2.91
CA LEU A 260 30.28 -15.26 -2.20
C LEU A 260 30.65 -15.16 -0.71
N GLY A 261 31.60 -14.32 -0.34
CA GLY A 261 31.93 -14.06 1.07
C GLY A 261 30.73 -13.49 1.86
N MET A 262 29.94 -12.61 1.24
CA MET A 262 28.72 -12.07 1.84
C MET A 262 27.62 -13.13 1.97
N LEU A 263 27.47 -13.99 0.95
CA LEU A 263 26.53 -15.10 0.98
C LEU A 263 26.91 -16.11 2.07
N ALA A 264 28.21 -16.45 2.18
CA ALA A 264 28.76 -17.29 3.23
C ALA A 264 28.47 -16.71 4.63
N PHE A 265 28.65 -15.40 4.81
CA PHE A 265 28.35 -14.72 6.07
C PHE A 265 26.85 -14.80 6.41
N ALA A 266 25.96 -14.61 5.45
CA ALA A 266 24.51 -14.73 5.65
C ALA A 266 24.11 -16.16 6.08
N VAL A 267 24.62 -17.18 5.38
CA VAL A 267 24.39 -18.60 5.70
C VAL A 267 24.89 -18.95 7.09
N THR A 268 26.12 -18.55 7.42
CA THR A 268 26.73 -18.79 8.74
C THR A 268 25.94 -18.10 9.84
N SER A 269 25.53 -16.85 9.62
CA SER A 269 24.74 -16.08 10.60
C SER A 269 23.39 -16.73 10.90
N THR A 270 22.69 -17.23 9.87
CA THR A 270 21.44 -17.97 10.06
C THR A 270 21.67 -19.25 10.86
N LEU A 271 22.73 -20.00 10.56
CA LEU A 271 23.06 -21.23 11.26
C LEU A 271 23.40 -20.98 12.74
N GLU A 272 24.22 -19.97 13.04
CA GLU A 272 24.54 -19.57 14.41
C GLU A 272 23.30 -19.18 15.23
N ARG A 273 22.31 -18.51 14.59
CA ARG A 273 21.02 -18.26 15.25
C ARG A 273 20.28 -19.55 15.59
N ARG A 274 20.29 -20.56 14.71
CA ARG A 274 19.70 -21.87 15.01
C ARG A 274 20.42 -22.60 16.14
N LEU A 275 21.70 -22.31 16.37
CA LEU A 275 22.46 -22.81 17.53
C LEU A 275 22.20 -22.04 18.83
N GLY A 276 21.38 -20.97 18.81
CA GLY A 276 21.13 -20.14 19.98
C GLY A 276 22.28 -19.20 20.35
N ARG A 277 23.24 -18.98 19.44
CA ARG A 277 24.46 -18.19 19.66
C ARG A 277 24.36 -16.74 19.14
N GLY A 278 23.13 -16.24 18.99
CA GLY A 278 22.77 -15.04 18.20
C GLY A 278 23.30 -13.67 18.66
N GLY A 279 24.15 -13.58 19.68
CA GLY A 279 24.60 -12.31 20.26
C GLY A 279 25.68 -11.55 19.49
N GLY A 280 26.29 -12.14 18.45
CA GLY A 280 27.50 -11.56 17.80
C GLY A 280 27.34 -11.03 16.36
N CYS A 281 26.23 -11.29 15.69
CA CYS A 281 26.10 -11.00 14.25
C CYS A 281 24.92 -10.07 13.98
N GLU A 282 25.10 -8.76 14.23
CA GLU A 282 24.13 -7.69 13.88
C GLU A 282 23.94 -7.48 12.37
N GLY A 283 24.29 -8.47 11.53
CA GLY A 283 24.23 -8.34 10.08
C GLY A 283 25.24 -7.35 9.52
N LYS A 284 26.38 -7.12 10.18
CA LYS A 284 27.43 -6.25 9.68
C LYS A 284 28.71 -7.04 9.43
N MET A 285 29.15 -7.09 8.18
CA MET A 285 30.40 -7.73 7.79
C MET A 285 31.46 -6.67 7.51
N TRP A 286 32.56 -6.68 8.25
CA TRP A 286 33.72 -5.82 7.92
C TRP A 286 34.38 -6.32 6.63
N LEU A 287 34.57 -5.42 5.68
CA LEU A 287 35.24 -5.68 4.41
C LEU A 287 36.58 -4.91 4.39
N PRO A 288 37.71 -5.56 4.73
CA PRO A 288 39.00 -4.88 4.89
C PRO A 288 39.46 -4.08 3.65
N TRP A 289 39.11 -4.56 2.45
CA TRP A 289 39.46 -3.92 1.19
C TRP A 289 38.60 -2.68 0.87
N GLU A 290 37.41 -2.57 1.47
CA GLU A 290 36.54 -1.38 1.40
C GLU A 290 36.73 -0.47 2.63
N ARG A 291 37.51 -0.93 3.64
CA ARG A 291 37.73 -0.24 4.93
C ARG A 291 36.40 0.19 5.57
N GLY A 292 35.39 -0.68 5.49
CA GLY A 292 34.04 -0.37 5.96
C GLY A 292 33.25 -1.63 6.28
N TYR A 293 32.14 -1.43 6.99
CA TYR A 293 31.13 -2.47 7.20
C TYR A 293 30.14 -2.48 6.04
N LYS A 294 29.70 -3.69 5.68
CA LYS A 294 28.58 -3.89 4.78
C LYS A 294 27.44 -4.55 5.53
N ASP A 295 26.25 -3.97 5.40
CA ASP A 295 25.04 -4.55 5.96
C ASP A 295 24.62 -5.77 5.14
N ILE A 296 24.65 -6.92 5.79
CA ILE A 296 24.12 -8.20 5.35
C ILE A 296 22.81 -8.44 6.11
N PRO A 297 21.65 -8.45 5.42
CA PRO A 297 20.37 -8.61 6.08
C PRO A 297 20.36 -9.83 7.02
N SER A 298 20.08 -9.57 8.29
CA SER A 298 20.11 -10.55 9.39
C SER A 298 18.75 -10.73 10.05
N LEU A 299 17.74 -9.99 9.60
CA LEU A 299 16.37 -10.08 10.08
C LEU A 299 15.77 -11.47 9.73
N GLU A 300 14.88 -11.97 10.58
CA GLU A 300 14.02 -13.10 10.25
C GLU A 300 12.56 -12.69 10.30
N ARG A 301 11.79 -13.13 9.31
CA ARG A 301 10.34 -13.04 9.34
C ARG A 301 9.81 -14.16 10.23
N LEU A 302 8.90 -13.80 11.12
CA LEU A 302 8.14 -14.75 11.93
C LEU A 302 7.33 -15.70 11.03
N PRO A 303 6.94 -16.89 11.53
CA PRO A 303 6.00 -17.76 10.86
C PRO A 303 4.81 -16.98 10.34
N VAL A 304 4.37 -17.20 9.09
CA VAL A 304 3.21 -16.46 8.54
C VAL A 304 1.98 -16.60 9.42
N THR A 305 1.77 -17.76 10.05
CA THR A 305 0.68 -17.96 11.02
C THR A 305 0.82 -17.08 12.27
N GLU A 306 2.04 -16.91 12.76
CA GLU A 306 2.33 -16.04 13.89
C GLU A 306 2.28 -14.58 13.47
N TYR A 307 2.82 -14.24 12.31
CA TYR A 307 2.74 -12.92 11.72
C TYR A 307 1.30 -12.53 11.48
N LEU A 308 0.44 -13.37 10.91
CA LEU A 308 -0.97 -13.02 10.73
C LEU A 308 -1.71 -12.90 12.07
N ARG A 309 -1.30 -13.64 13.11
CA ARG A 309 -1.81 -13.44 14.48
C ARG A 309 -1.30 -12.15 15.12
N HIS A 310 -0.04 -11.80 14.89
CA HIS A 310 0.61 -10.61 15.44
C HIS A 310 0.31 -9.37 14.63
N SER A 311 0.15 -9.45 13.32
CA SER A 311 -0.38 -8.40 12.46
C SER A 311 -1.85 -8.26 12.76
N ASN A 312 -2.62 -9.30 13.06
CA ASN A 312 -3.96 -9.12 13.65
C ASN A 312 -3.94 -8.60 15.12
N ARG A 313 -2.76 -8.41 15.75
CA ARG A 313 -2.59 -7.80 17.09
C ARG A 313 -1.83 -6.46 17.10
N MET A 314 -0.97 -6.19 16.12
CA MET A 314 -0.05 -5.04 15.96
C MET A 314 -0.48 -4.12 14.82
N THR A 315 -1.12 -4.66 13.79
CA THR A 315 -2.35 -4.01 13.37
C THR A 315 -3.35 -4.43 14.46
N PRO A 316 -3.94 -3.51 15.23
CA PRO A 316 -5.30 -3.81 15.64
C PRO A 316 -5.98 -4.23 14.32
N PRO A 317 -6.88 -5.24 14.26
CA PRO A 317 -7.83 -5.20 13.16
C PRO A 317 -8.31 -3.74 13.10
N LEU A 318 -8.48 -3.16 11.92
CA LEU A 318 -9.11 -1.83 11.85
C LEU A 318 -10.44 -1.79 12.66
N GLU A 319 -10.95 -2.96 13.04
CA GLU A 319 -12.01 -3.27 14.00
C GLU A 319 -11.69 -3.10 15.51
N ALA A 320 -10.45 -2.86 15.98
CA ALA A 320 -10.13 -2.82 17.43
C ALA A 320 -9.37 -1.58 17.94
N MET A 321 -8.88 -0.68 17.07
CA MET A 321 -8.45 0.68 17.50
C MET A 321 -9.56 1.71 17.38
N TYR A 322 -10.64 1.32 16.74
CA TYR A 322 -11.93 1.94 16.85
C TYR A 322 -12.88 0.81 17.18
N ASP A 323 -13.83 1.05 18.07
CA ASP A 323 -15.03 0.23 18.17
C ASP A 323 -15.80 0.42 16.85
N TRP A 324 -15.30 -0.19 15.77
CA TRP A 324 -15.83 0.03 14.42
C TRP A 324 -17.22 -0.60 14.41
N PRO A 325 -18.27 0.12 14.01
CA PRO A 325 -19.59 -0.49 13.93
C PRO A 325 -19.50 -1.71 13.03
N HIS A 326 -19.99 -2.86 13.50
CA HIS A 326 -20.41 -3.91 12.58
C HIS A 326 -21.28 -3.26 11.49
N PRO A 327 -21.09 -3.64 10.21
CA PRO A 327 -21.88 -3.08 9.13
C PRO A 327 -23.36 -3.25 9.49
N SER A 328 -24.06 -2.13 9.65
CA SER A 328 -25.41 -2.09 10.19
C SER A 328 -26.42 -2.46 9.11
N PHE A 329 -26.19 -3.62 8.47
CA PHE A 329 -27.12 -4.21 7.51
C PHE A 329 -28.45 -4.49 8.21
N ILE A 330 -29.52 -4.07 7.56
CA ILE A 330 -30.87 -4.29 8.03
C ILE A 330 -31.51 -5.22 7.02
N ASN A 331 -31.79 -6.45 7.45
CA ASN A 331 -32.39 -7.45 6.58
C ASN A 331 -33.90 -7.19 6.49
N ILE A 332 -34.34 -6.71 5.33
CA ILE A 332 -35.75 -6.58 4.96
C ILE A 332 -35.91 -7.39 3.67
N ASP A 333 -36.91 -8.26 3.65
CA ASP A 333 -37.13 -9.12 2.49
C ASP A 333 -37.30 -8.30 1.21
N ALA A 334 -36.78 -8.82 0.11
CA ALA A 334 -36.69 -8.16 -1.21
C ALA A 334 -35.92 -6.82 -1.27
N VAL A 335 -35.41 -6.27 -0.15
CA VAL A 335 -34.58 -5.06 -0.16
C VAL A 335 -33.10 -5.43 -0.10
N LYS A 336 -32.38 -5.11 -1.17
CA LYS A 336 -30.93 -5.32 -1.21
C LYS A 336 -30.19 -4.11 -0.66
N ASN A 337 -28.99 -4.38 -0.14
CA ASN A 337 -28.00 -3.37 0.21
C ASN A 337 -28.46 -2.34 1.26
N LEU A 338 -29.49 -2.65 2.06
CA LEU A 338 -30.04 -1.76 3.09
C LEU A 338 -29.14 -1.71 4.33
N ARG A 339 -28.68 -0.51 4.69
CA ARG A 339 -27.91 -0.27 5.94
C ARG A 339 -27.97 1.18 6.40
N ASP A 340 -27.72 1.39 7.69
CA ASP A 340 -27.39 2.70 8.27
C ASP A 340 -25.95 3.09 7.88
N ILE A 341 -25.73 4.34 7.49
CA ILE A 341 -24.37 4.85 7.21
C ILE A 341 -23.71 5.47 8.45
N GLY A 342 -24.41 5.50 9.59
CA GLY A 342 -23.91 6.05 10.84
C GLY A 342 -23.02 5.10 11.64
N GLY A 343 -22.33 5.68 12.62
CA GLY A 343 -21.44 5.00 13.56
C GLY A 343 -19.97 5.08 13.20
N TYR A 344 -19.60 5.51 11.99
CA TYR A 344 -18.19 5.63 11.62
C TYR A 344 -17.50 6.73 12.45
N PRO A 345 -16.31 6.47 13.01
CA PRO A 345 -15.60 7.46 13.79
C PRO A 345 -15.03 8.56 12.88
N VAL A 346 -15.15 9.81 13.34
CA VAL A 346 -14.61 11.00 12.66
C VAL A 346 -13.36 11.49 13.41
N SER A 347 -13.46 11.62 14.73
CA SER A 347 -12.36 12.01 15.63
C SER A 347 -12.67 11.52 17.05
N CYS A 348 -11.78 11.74 18.02
CA CYS A 348 -12.01 11.29 19.40
C CYS A 348 -13.31 11.88 19.97
N GLY A 349 -14.28 11.01 20.30
CA GLY A 349 -15.59 11.40 20.84
C GLY A 349 -16.59 11.95 19.80
N VAL A 350 -16.29 11.84 18.49
CA VAL A 350 -17.19 12.26 17.40
C VAL A 350 -17.34 11.14 16.39
N SER A 351 -18.59 10.76 16.08
CA SER A 351 -18.93 9.76 15.07
C SER A 351 -20.00 10.25 14.11
N VAL A 352 -20.19 9.55 12.99
CA VAL A 352 -21.33 9.78 12.09
C VAL A 352 -22.61 9.37 12.83
N ARG A 353 -23.62 10.23 12.81
CA ARG A 353 -24.87 10.04 13.55
C ARG A 353 -25.63 8.81 13.06
N ARG A 354 -25.89 7.87 13.96
CA ARG A 354 -26.72 6.68 13.71
C ARG A 354 -28.20 7.04 13.55
N LYS A 355 -28.93 6.19 12.85
CA LYS A 355 -30.39 6.27 12.61
C LYS A 355 -30.83 7.57 11.93
N SER A 356 -29.92 8.25 11.23
CA SER A 356 -30.19 9.51 10.54
C SER A 356 -30.27 9.32 9.04
N VAL A 357 -29.31 8.61 8.45
CA VAL A 357 -29.24 8.39 7.00
C VAL A 357 -29.08 6.90 6.74
N TYR A 358 -29.99 6.34 5.96
CA TYR A 358 -29.94 4.97 5.49
C TYR A 358 -29.68 4.97 3.99
N ARG A 359 -29.09 3.90 3.48
CA ARG A 359 -28.94 3.64 2.04
C ARG A 359 -29.50 2.28 1.68
N SER A 360 -30.01 2.12 0.45
CA SER A 360 -30.45 0.83 -0.08
C SER A 360 -30.43 0.77 -1.61
N GLY A 361 -30.66 -0.43 -2.16
CA GLY A 361 -31.18 -0.58 -3.52
C GLY A 361 -32.63 -0.11 -3.64
N TYR A 362 -33.25 -0.40 -4.78
CA TYR A 362 -34.65 -0.05 -5.01
C TYR A 362 -35.57 -0.76 -4.00
N LEU A 363 -36.74 -0.18 -3.75
CA LEU A 363 -37.70 -0.64 -2.75
C LEU A 363 -38.99 -1.20 -3.36
N ASP A 364 -39.04 -1.28 -4.67
CA ASP A 364 -40.25 -1.56 -5.44
C ASP A 364 -40.87 -2.91 -5.06
N ASP A 365 -40.06 -3.91 -4.68
CA ASP A 365 -40.50 -5.26 -4.32
C ASP A 365 -40.88 -5.41 -2.83
N LEU A 366 -41.06 -4.30 -2.10
CA LEU A 366 -41.39 -4.33 -0.66
C LEU A 366 -42.74 -4.99 -0.37
N THR A 367 -42.70 -6.04 0.45
CA THR A 367 -43.88 -6.65 1.06
C THR A 367 -44.50 -5.75 2.14
N GLU A 368 -45.75 -5.99 2.53
CA GLU A 368 -46.39 -5.27 3.66
C GLU A 368 -45.59 -5.40 4.96
N GLU A 369 -44.99 -6.57 5.20
CA GLU A 369 -44.11 -6.76 6.35
C GLU A 369 -42.85 -5.90 6.25
N GLY A 370 -42.22 -5.84 5.06
CA GLY A 370 -41.08 -4.98 4.81
C GLY A 370 -41.40 -3.49 4.96
N GLN A 371 -42.60 -3.07 4.55
CA GLN A 371 -43.11 -1.70 4.77
C GLN A 371 -43.19 -1.36 6.26
N LEU A 372 -43.71 -2.28 7.10
CA LEU A 372 -43.73 -2.11 8.55
C LEU A 372 -42.31 -2.08 9.15
N GLN A 373 -41.38 -2.86 8.61
CA GLN A 373 -39.98 -2.84 9.03
C GLN A 373 -39.30 -1.50 8.70
N ILE A 374 -39.51 -0.94 7.50
CA ILE A 374 -39.03 0.40 7.14
C ILE A 374 -39.64 1.48 8.04
N GLN A 375 -40.93 1.39 8.37
CA GLN A 375 -41.58 2.34 9.30
C GLN A 375 -40.94 2.31 10.69
N LYS A 376 -40.54 1.14 11.19
CA LYS A 376 -39.85 0.99 12.49
C LYS A 376 -38.48 1.67 12.53
N LEU A 377 -37.83 1.87 11.38
CA LEU A 377 -36.57 2.61 11.29
C LEU A 377 -36.75 4.13 11.43
N GLY A 378 -38.00 4.61 11.44
CA GLY A 378 -38.31 6.04 11.57
C GLY A 378 -38.07 6.84 10.29
N ILE A 379 -37.84 6.17 9.15
CA ILE A 379 -37.62 6.82 7.85
C ILE A 379 -38.88 7.59 7.46
N LYS A 380 -38.73 8.90 7.25
CA LYS A 380 -39.81 9.80 6.85
C LYS A 380 -39.72 10.26 5.41
N LYS A 381 -38.51 10.25 4.83
CA LYS A 381 -38.28 10.64 3.44
C LYS A 381 -37.39 9.65 2.71
N ILE A 382 -37.72 9.37 1.45
CA ILE A 382 -36.91 8.57 0.54
C ILE A 382 -36.46 9.47 -0.61
N PHE A 383 -35.14 9.63 -0.76
CA PHE A 383 -34.54 10.31 -1.90
C PHE A 383 -34.17 9.27 -2.97
N ASP A 384 -34.99 9.20 -4.02
CA ASP A 384 -34.80 8.25 -5.12
C ASP A 384 -34.00 8.89 -6.25
N LEU A 385 -32.80 8.36 -6.46
CA LEU A 385 -31.79 8.87 -7.41
C LEU A 385 -31.98 8.32 -8.83
N ARG A 386 -32.95 7.43 -9.02
CA ARG A 386 -33.22 6.78 -10.31
C ARG A 386 -33.81 7.75 -11.33
N SER A 387 -33.64 7.43 -12.61
CA SER A 387 -34.23 8.20 -13.70
C SER A 387 -35.77 8.16 -13.63
N PHE A 388 -36.44 9.12 -14.26
CA PHE A 388 -37.91 9.08 -14.30
C PHE A 388 -38.43 7.82 -15.02
N LEU A 389 -37.68 7.31 -16.00
CA LEU A 389 -38.00 6.07 -16.71
C LEU A 389 -37.90 4.83 -15.82
N GLU A 390 -36.86 4.73 -14.98
CA GLU A 390 -36.72 3.66 -14.00
C GLU A 390 -37.88 3.69 -13.01
N VAL A 391 -38.22 4.87 -12.49
CA VAL A 391 -39.31 5.05 -11.52
C VAL A 391 -40.67 4.70 -12.14
N ASP A 392 -40.97 5.19 -13.34
CA ASP A 392 -42.25 4.94 -14.01
C ASP A 392 -42.43 3.48 -14.42
N ARG A 393 -41.35 2.77 -14.75
CA ARG A 393 -41.40 1.33 -15.03
C ARG A 393 -41.83 0.56 -13.79
N SER A 394 -41.20 0.84 -12.65
CA SER A 394 -41.53 0.22 -11.37
C SER A 394 -42.97 0.53 -10.94
N LYS A 395 -43.46 1.76 -11.16
CA LYS A 395 -44.85 2.15 -10.85
C LYS A 395 -45.89 1.30 -11.58
N ARG A 396 -45.62 0.94 -12.83
CA ARG A 396 -46.54 0.12 -13.64
C ARG A 396 -46.52 -1.34 -13.21
N GLU A 397 -45.36 -1.81 -12.76
CA GLU A 397 -45.13 -3.21 -12.39
C GLU A 397 -45.58 -3.50 -10.96
N ASN A 398 -45.53 -2.51 -10.04
CA ASN A 398 -45.83 -2.72 -8.63
C ASN A 398 -46.72 -1.61 -8.02
N GLY A 399 -48.04 -1.79 -8.12
CA GLY A 399 -49.02 -0.84 -7.56
C GLY A 399 -49.09 -0.81 -6.04
N GLN A 400 -48.66 -1.87 -5.35
CA GLN A 400 -48.77 -1.99 -3.88
C GLN A 400 -47.81 -1.03 -3.16
N TYR A 401 -46.58 -0.88 -3.66
CA TYR A 401 -45.60 0.06 -3.13
C TYR A 401 -46.06 1.53 -3.30
N GLU A 402 -46.63 1.88 -4.45
CA GLU A 402 -47.17 3.23 -4.69
C GLU A 402 -48.38 3.54 -3.79
N CYS A 403 -49.25 2.56 -3.53
CA CYS A 403 -50.33 2.72 -2.56
C CYS A 403 -49.81 2.96 -1.14
N TRP A 404 -48.71 2.30 -0.74
CA TRP A 404 -48.08 2.53 0.56
C TRP A 404 -47.47 3.93 0.69
N LEU A 405 -46.73 4.39 -0.33
CA LEU A 405 -46.18 5.74 -0.37
C LEU A 405 -47.27 6.82 -0.30
N ALA A 406 -48.43 6.59 -0.91
CA ALA A 406 -49.58 7.50 -0.88
C ALA A 406 -50.38 7.43 0.44
N SER A 407 -50.12 6.46 1.30
CA SER A 407 -50.81 6.31 2.59
C SER A 407 -50.29 7.30 3.64
N SER A 408 -51.10 7.60 4.67
CA SER A 408 -50.70 8.48 5.78
C SER A 408 -49.51 7.95 6.61
N ASN A 409 -49.21 6.65 6.48
CA ASN A 409 -48.12 5.98 7.19
C ASN A 409 -46.90 5.72 6.28
N GLY A 410 -46.96 6.09 5.00
CA GLY A 410 -45.86 5.97 4.06
C GLY A 410 -44.84 7.12 4.22
N PRO A 411 -43.55 6.89 3.93
CA PRO A 411 -42.58 7.98 3.81
C PRO A 411 -42.83 8.81 2.55
N GLU A 412 -42.50 10.09 2.61
CA GLU A 412 -42.52 10.98 1.44
C GLU A 412 -41.39 10.59 0.48
N ARG A 413 -41.74 10.15 -0.73
CA ARG A 413 -40.74 9.87 -1.78
C ARG A 413 -40.47 11.14 -2.59
N ILE A 414 -39.22 11.57 -2.57
CA ILE A 414 -38.71 12.70 -3.35
C ILE A 414 -37.81 12.13 -4.45
N VAL A 415 -38.29 12.20 -5.69
CA VAL A 415 -37.54 11.73 -6.86
C VAL A 415 -36.58 12.85 -7.31
N VAL A 416 -35.29 12.61 -7.13
CA VAL A 416 -34.20 13.54 -7.47
C VAL A 416 -33.21 12.82 -8.40
N PRO A 417 -33.57 12.64 -9.68
CA PRO A 417 -32.79 11.84 -10.61
C PRO A 417 -31.40 12.44 -10.80
N VAL A 418 -30.36 11.61 -10.65
CA VAL A 418 -28.99 12.02 -11.05
C VAL A 418 -28.91 12.13 -12.58
N PHE A 419 -29.55 11.20 -13.29
CA PHE A 419 -29.73 11.26 -14.74
C PHE A 419 -31.24 11.25 -15.03
N ARG A 420 -31.74 12.23 -15.80
CA ARG A 420 -33.20 12.42 -16.01
C ARG A 420 -33.83 11.30 -16.83
N ASP A 421 -33.24 11.03 -17.99
CA ASP A 421 -33.82 10.17 -19.03
C ASP A 421 -32.96 8.93 -19.34
N GLU A 422 -31.87 8.73 -18.61
CA GLU A 422 -30.90 7.65 -18.85
C GLU A 422 -30.66 6.83 -17.58
N ASP A 423 -30.54 5.51 -17.73
CA ASP A 423 -30.41 4.56 -16.62
C ASP A 423 -28.97 4.48 -16.07
N PHE A 424 -27.98 4.99 -16.82
CA PHE A 424 -26.56 5.04 -16.47
C PHE A 424 -25.88 6.23 -17.14
N ALA A 425 -24.69 6.62 -16.65
CA ALA A 425 -23.91 7.69 -17.25
C ALA A 425 -23.58 7.35 -18.71
N PRO A 426 -23.90 8.21 -19.70
CA PRO A 426 -23.66 7.91 -21.11
C PRO A 426 -22.17 7.68 -21.42
N GLU A 427 -21.27 8.25 -20.60
CA GLU A 427 -19.83 8.05 -20.67
C GLU A 427 -19.31 6.77 -19.97
N ALA A 428 -20.19 5.88 -19.48
CA ALA A 428 -19.78 4.63 -18.82
C ALA A 428 -18.90 3.73 -19.71
N LEU A 429 -19.03 3.85 -21.03
CA LEU A 429 -18.17 3.20 -22.03
C LEU A 429 -16.75 3.75 -22.10
N ALA A 430 -16.55 5.01 -21.70
CA ALA A 430 -15.28 5.72 -21.83
C ALA A 430 -14.36 5.54 -20.60
N GLY A 431 -14.78 4.73 -19.62
CA GLY A 431 -14.02 4.40 -18.41
C GLY A 431 -14.71 4.86 -17.10
N PHE A 432 -14.39 4.19 -16.00
CA PHE A 432 -15.05 4.44 -14.70
C PHE A 432 -14.83 5.87 -14.20
N GLU A 433 -13.65 6.47 -14.40
CA GLU A 433 -13.36 7.84 -13.97
C GLU A 433 -14.33 8.85 -14.58
N LYS A 434 -14.58 8.75 -15.89
CA LYS A 434 -15.53 9.62 -16.59
C LYS A 434 -16.96 9.39 -16.11
N ALA A 435 -17.34 8.14 -15.87
CA ALA A 435 -18.67 7.79 -15.37
C ALA A 435 -18.95 8.39 -13.98
N TYR A 436 -17.99 8.28 -13.05
CA TYR A 436 -18.11 8.83 -11.70
C TYR A 436 -18.00 10.36 -11.68
N HIS A 437 -17.15 10.95 -12.53
CA HIS A 437 -17.09 12.39 -12.72
C HIS A 437 -18.43 12.96 -13.24
N SER A 438 -19.01 12.33 -14.26
CA SER A 438 -20.34 12.68 -14.79
C SER A 438 -21.41 12.55 -13.70
N THR A 439 -21.39 11.45 -12.95
CA THR A 439 -22.29 11.23 -11.80
C THR A 439 -22.17 12.33 -10.74
N LEU A 440 -20.96 12.76 -10.37
CA LEU A 440 -20.73 13.85 -9.41
C LEU A 440 -21.36 15.15 -9.88
N LEU A 441 -21.07 15.58 -11.11
CA LEU A 441 -21.59 16.83 -11.66
C LEU A 441 -23.12 16.81 -11.82
N SER A 442 -23.69 15.68 -12.22
CA SER A 442 -25.15 15.55 -12.37
C SER A 442 -25.89 15.39 -11.03
N SER A 443 -25.20 15.06 -9.94
CA SER A 443 -25.81 14.84 -8.63
C SER A 443 -26.20 16.13 -7.89
N GLY A 444 -25.86 17.31 -8.41
CA GLY A 444 -26.07 18.60 -7.75
C GLY A 444 -27.48 18.82 -7.16
N PRO A 445 -28.58 18.61 -7.91
CA PRO A 445 -29.93 18.75 -7.39
C PRO A 445 -30.25 17.79 -6.23
N ALA A 446 -29.79 16.53 -6.32
CA ALA A 446 -30.00 15.53 -5.28
C ALA A 446 -29.22 15.88 -4.00
N ILE A 447 -27.95 16.25 -4.16
CA ILE A 447 -27.08 16.70 -3.07
C ILE A 447 -27.71 17.92 -2.36
N LYS A 448 -28.17 18.91 -3.12
CA LYS A 448 -28.82 20.11 -2.56
C LYS A 448 -30.09 19.75 -1.78
N ALA A 449 -30.94 18.89 -2.32
CA ALA A 449 -32.16 18.47 -1.64
C ALA A 449 -31.88 17.74 -0.32
N ILE A 450 -30.88 16.85 -0.30
CA ILE A 450 -30.48 16.09 0.89
C ILE A 450 -29.83 17.00 1.93
N LEU A 451 -28.87 17.84 1.55
CA LEU A 451 -28.19 18.75 2.48
C LEU A 451 -29.14 19.82 3.05
N CYS A 452 -30.07 20.35 2.25
CA CYS A 452 -31.11 21.25 2.78
C CYS A 452 -32.03 20.56 3.78
N HIS A 453 -32.38 19.28 3.57
CA HIS A 453 -33.17 18.52 4.54
C HIS A 453 -32.39 18.25 5.84
N LEU A 454 -31.15 17.78 5.72
CA LEU A 454 -30.28 17.51 6.87
C LEU A 454 -29.96 18.78 7.66
N GLY A 455 -29.72 19.90 6.98
CA GLY A 455 -29.48 21.20 7.58
C GLY A 455 -30.73 21.96 8.02
N SER A 456 -31.92 21.36 7.98
CA SER A 456 -33.16 21.97 8.46
C SER A 456 -33.22 22.01 9.99
N SER A 457 -34.17 22.74 10.57
CA SER A 457 -34.31 22.88 12.04
C SER A 457 -34.71 21.59 12.75
N SER A 458 -35.26 20.61 12.03
CA SER A 458 -35.70 19.32 12.59
C SER A 458 -35.58 18.22 11.52
N PRO A 459 -34.34 17.79 11.18
CA PRO A 459 -34.13 16.76 10.18
C PRO A 459 -34.70 15.43 10.67
N THR A 460 -35.52 14.80 9.84
CA THR A 460 -36.03 13.44 10.08
C THR A 460 -35.16 12.39 9.40
N PRO A 461 -35.15 11.13 9.86
CA PRO A 461 -34.39 10.07 9.21
C PRO A 461 -34.77 9.87 7.74
N ILE A 462 -33.76 9.69 6.89
CA ILE A 462 -33.91 9.57 5.43
C ILE A 462 -33.35 8.26 4.91
N LEU A 463 -33.86 7.83 3.76
CA LEU A 463 -33.28 6.76 2.95
C LEU A 463 -32.84 7.31 1.59
N ILE A 464 -31.63 6.97 1.14
CA ILE A 464 -31.14 7.31 -0.19
C ILE A 464 -31.03 6.02 -1.00
N ASN A 465 -31.67 5.96 -2.17
CA ASN A 465 -31.65 4.76 -3.00
C ASN A 465 -31.42 5.05 -4.49
N CYS A 466 -30.84 4.06 -5.15
CA CYS A 466 -30.84 3.95 -6.61
C CYS A 466 -31.23 2.51 -6.98
N THR A 467 -30.88 2.01 -8.17
CA THR A 467 -31.18 0.62 -8.56
C THR A 467 -30.55 -0.40 -7.60
N ALA A 468 -29.22 -0.44 -7.52
CA ALA A 468 -28.49 -1.36 -6.63
C ALA A 468 -28.08 -0.71 -5.30
N GLY A 469 -28.30 0.60 -5.16
CA GLY A 469 -27.75 1.37 -4.06
C GLY A 469 -26.22 1.36 -4.04
N LYS A 470 -25.55 1.21 -5.20
CA LYS A 470 -24.08 1.09 -5.34
C LYS A 470 -23.45 2.38 -5.86
N ASP A 471 -23.68 2.74 -7.13
CA ASP A 471 -22.97 3.83 -7.79
C ASP A 471 -23.51 5.22 -7.42
N ARG A 472 -24.71 5.60 -7.90
CA ARG A 472 -25.34 6.90 -7.59
C ARG A 472 -25.46 7.15 -6.09
N THR A 473 -25.95 6.15 -5.35
CA THR A 473 -26.04 6.20 -3.88
C THR A 473 -24.66 6.24 -3.24
N GLY A 474 -23.67 5.51 -3.77
CA GLY A 474 -22.30 5.50 -3.23
C GLY A 474 -21.61 6.85 -3.35
N VAL A 475 -21.80 7.57 -4.47
CA VAL A 475 -21.27 8.94 -4.63
C VAL A 475 -21.88 9.90 -3.61
N LEU A 476 -23.20 9.83 -3.39
CA LEU A 476 -23.85 10.68 -2.39
C LEU A 476 -23.42 10.32 -0.97
N VAL A 477 -23.33 9.03 -0.63
CA VAL A 477 -22.87 8.59 0.69
C VAL A 477 -21.40 8.97 0.91
N MET A 478 -20.54 8.85 -0.11
CA MET A 478 -19.17 9.39 -0.08
C MET A 478 -19.17 10.86 0.31
N ILE A 479 -19.97 11.70 -0.36
CA ILE A 479 -20.03 13.14 -0.06
C ILE A 479 -20.47 13.39 1.38
N LEU A 480 -21.48 12.67 1.87
CA LEU A 480 -21.97 12.82 3.25
C LEU A 480 -20.92 12.39 4.29
N LEU A 481 -20.20 11.30 4.04
CA LEU A 481 -19.15 10.80 4.93
C LEU A 481 -17.92 11.74 4.94
N LEU A 482 -17.48 12.21 3.78
CA LEU A 482 -16.40 13.20 3.68
C LEU A 482 -16.80 14.51 4.36
N LEU A 483 -18.05 14.97 4.17
CA LEU A 483 -18.57 16.17 4.84
C LEU A 483 -18.62 15.98 6.36
N ALA A 484 -19.02 14.79 6.81
CA ALA A 484 -18.95 14.41 8.23
C ALA A 484 -17.51 14.33 8.74
N GLY A 485 -16.48 14.33 7.89
CA GLY A 485 -15.06 14.33 8.24
C GLY A 485 -14.43 12.94 8.31
N CYS A 486 -15.07 11.91 7.74
CA CYS A 486 -14.48 10.59 7.60
C CYS A 486 -13.32 10.61 6.59
N SER A 487 -12.34 9.71 6.77
CA SER A 487 -11.21 9.56 5.84
C SER A 487 -11.63 8.87 4.53
N ALA A 488 -10.78 8.98 3.51
CA ALA A 488 -10.96 8.28 2.24
C ALA A 488 -11.05 6.75 2.40
N GLU A 489 -10.36 6.18 3.40
CA GLU A 489 -10.39 4.75 3.72
C GLU A 489 -11.76 4.31 4.24
N VAL A 490 -12.35 5.07 5.18
CA VAL A 490 -13.70 4.83 5.70
C VAL A 490 -14.71 4.82 4.55
N VAL A 491 -14.62 5.83 3.69
CA VAL A 491 -15.49 5.99 2.53
C VAL A 491 -15.35 4.80 1.57
N ALA A 492 -14.12 4.39 1.26
CA ALA A 492 -13.86 3.29 0.33
C ALA A 492 -14.38 1.95 0.88
N GLN A 493 -14.19 1.70 2.17
CA GLN A 493 -14.68 0.49 2.84
C GLN A 493 -16.21 0.48 2.91
N GLU A 494 -16.85 1.61 3.25
CA GLU A 494 -18.31 1.71 3.28
C GLU A 494 -18.91 1.45 1.89
N TYR A 495 -18.26 1.95 0.83
CA TYR A 495 -18.66 1.65 -0.54
C TYR A 495 -18.52 0.16 -0.86
N HIS A 496 -17.40 -0.46 -0.46
CA HIS A 496 -17.11 -1.88 -0.69
C HIS A 496 -18.14 -2.82 -0.04
N LEU A 497 -18.76 -2.44 1.09
CA LEU A 497 -19.87 -3.20 1.69
C LEU A 497 -21.03 -3.46 0.70
N SER A 498 -21.14 -2.71 -0.39
CA SER A 498 -22.12 -2.99 -1.45
C SER A 498 -21.91 -4.36 -2.12
N GLU A 499 -20.69 -4.90 -2.12
CA GLU A 499 -20.39 -6.28 -2.55
C GLU A 499 -21.16 -7.30 -1.70
N GLN A 500 -21.09 -7.14 -0.38
CA GLN A 500 -21.79 -7.99 0.57
C GLN A 500 -23.31 -7.75 0.51
N GLY A 501 -23.75 -6.50 0.44
CA GLY A 501 -25.16 -6.12 0.46
C GLY A 501 -25.97 -6.53 -0.79
N LEU A 502 -25.31 -6.71 -1.93
CA LEU A 502 -25.92 -7.17 -3.18
C LEU A 502 -25.83 -8.69 -3.35
N GLY A 503 -24.76 -9.30 -2.81
CA GLY A 503 -24.53 -10.74 -2.86
C GLY A 503 -24.08 -11.25 -4.25
N PRO A 504 -23.61 -12.51 -4.32
CA PRO A 504 -22.95 -13.05 -5.52
C PRO A 504 -23.88 -13.22 -6.72
N ALA A 505 -25.17 -13.47 -6.50
CA ALA A 505 -26.15 -13.66 -7.57
C ALA A 505 -26.38 -12.39 -8.39
N TRP A 506 -26.33 -11.22 -7.75
CA TRP A 506 -26.54 -9.93 -8.41
C TRP A 506 -25.50 -9.65 -9.48
N LYS A 507 -24.23 -10.02 -9.27
CA LYS A 507 -23.17 -9.80 -10.28
C LYS A 507 -23.48 -10.51 -11.59
N ASN A 508 -23.90 -11.77 -11.50
CA ASN A 508 -24.23 -12.58 -12.67
C ASN A 508 -25.44 -12.00 -13.41
N GLU A 509 -26.45 -11.55 -12.67
CA GLU A 509 -27.64 -10.91 -13.23
C GLU A 509 -27.31 -9.57 -13.90
N ALA A 510 -26.52 -8.72 -13.24
CA ALA A 510 -26.09 -7.42 -13.73
C ALA A 510 -25.24 -7.56 -15.01
N VAL A 511 -24.28 -8.49 -15.03
CA VAL A 511 -23.49 -8.81 -16.23
C VAL A 511 -24.40 -9.29 -17.35
N GLY A 512 -25.34 -10.20 -17.06
CA GLY A 512 -26.30 -10.71 -18.04
C GLY A 512 -27.22 -9.62 -18.61
N ARG A 513 -27.66 -8.65 -17.78
CA ARG A 513 -28.47 -7.50 -18.22
C ARG A 513 -27.65 -6.54 -19.08
N LEU A 514 -26.41 -6.24 -18.69
CA LEU A 514 -25.53 -5.34 -19.45
C LEU A 514 -25.21 -5.94 -20.82
N LEU A 515 -24.87 -7.23 -20.90
CA LEU A 515 -24.60 -7.92 -22.17
C LEU A 515 -25.79 -7.90 -23.15
N ARG A 516 -27.04 -7.80 -22.66
CA ARG A 516 -28.25 -7.70 -23.47
C ARG A 516 -28.53 -6.28 -23.97
N HIS A 517 -27.90 -5.26 -23.39
CA HIS A 517 -28.10 -3.88 -23.78
C HIS A 517 -27.36 -3.56 -25.10
N PRO A 518 -27.96 -2.85 -26.06
CA PRO A 518 -27.37 -2.59 -27.38
C PRO A 518 -25.96 -2.01 -27.33
N ILE A 519 -25.69 -1.20 -26.30
CA ILE A 519 -24.41 -0.52 -26.07
C ILE A 519 -23.25 -1.47 -25.71
N PHE A 520 -23.52 -2.60 -25.05
CA PHE A 520 -22.48 -3.56 -24.62
C PHE A 520 -22.45 -4.83 -25.48
N LYS A 521 -23.17 -4.83 -26.61
CA LYS A 521 -23.24 -5.96 -27.54
C LYS A 521 -21.86 -6.14 -28.21
N GLY A 522 -21.17 -7.22 -27.89
CA GLY A 522 -19.81 -7.53 -28.40
C GLY A 522 -18.65 -7.13 -27.48
N SER A 523 -18.92 -6.60 -26.27
CA SER A 523 -17.90 -6.28 -25.27
C SER A 523 -17.41 -7.52 -24.51
N ASP A 524 -16.14 -7.52 -24.09
CA ASP A 524 -15.56 -8.59 -23.26
C ASP A 524 -16.23 -8.66 -21.88
N SER A 525 -16.68 -9.87 -21.52
CA SER A 525 -17.25 -10.22 -20.21
C SER A 525 -16.38 -9.80 -19.02
N HIS A 526 -15.05 -9.83 -19.16
CA HIS A 526 -14.12 -9.42 -18.09
C HIS A 526 -14.11 -7.91 -17.84
N GLY A 527 -14.31 -7.10 -18.88
CA GLY A 527 -14.47 -5.64 -18.75
C GLY A 527 -15.76 -5.26 -18.02
N ILE A 528 -16.85 -5.96 -18.34
CA ILE A 528 -18.17 -5.75 -17.71
C ILE A 528 -18.14 -6.21 -16.25
N LEU A 529 -17.48 -7.33 -15.94
CA LEU A 529 -17.29 -7.80 -14.56
C LEU A 529 -16.56 -6.76 -13.69
N ARG A 530 -15.56 -6.07 -14.25
CA ARG A 530 -14.84 -4.99 -13.56
C ARG A 530 -15.73 -3.76 -13.31
N MET A 531 -16.70 -3.47 -14.19
CA MET A 531 -17.65 -2.36 -14.01
C MET A 531 -18.74 -2.68 -12.96
N VAL A 532 -19.14 -3.95 -12.84
CA VAL A 532 -20.22 -4.37 -11.96
C VAL A 532 -19.78 -4.38 -10.48
N GLY A 533 -18.50 -4.58 -10.19
CA GLY A 533 -17.99 -4.61 -8.80
C GLY A 533 -18.08 -3.27 -8.03
N ALA A 534 -18.07 -3.35 -6.70
CA ALA A 534 -17.88 -2.26 -5.75
C ALA A 534 -16.50 -2.39 -5.10
N ARG A 535 -15.46 -1.97 -5.83
CA ARG A 535 -14.07 -2.07 -5.39
C ARG A 535 -13.64 -0.83 -4.61
N GLU A 536 -12.86 -1.01 -3.55
CA GLU A 536 -12.32 0.10 -2.76
C GLU A 536 -11.47 1.05 -3.60
N GLU A 537 -10.63 0.50 -4.48
CA GLU A 537 -9.72 1.31 -5.32
C GLU A 537 -10.48 2.31 -6.21
N VAL A 538 -11.66 1.92 -6.70
CA VAL A 538 -12.50 2.78 -7.53
C VAL A 538 -12.99 3.96 -6.69
N MET A 539 -13.52 3.71 -5.48
CA MET A 539 -14.01 4.79 -4.63
C MET A 539 -12.86 5.70 -4.13
N ARG A 540 -11.69 5.15 -3.79
CA ARG A 540 -10.51 5.96 -3.44
C ARG A 540 -10.10 6.89 -4.58
N ALA A 541 -10.10 6.39 -5.82
CA ALA A 541 -9.80 7.22 -6.99
C ALA A 541 -10.82 8.35 -7.18
N VAL A 542 -12.09 8.12 -6.87
CA VAL A 542 -13.14 9.16 -6.92
C VAL A 542 -12.95 10.21 -5.82
N VAL A 543 -12.59 9.82 -4.59
CA VAL A 543 -12.24 10.76 -3.52
C VAL A 543 -11.05 11.63 -3.93
N MET A 544 -9.97 11.01 -4.42
CA MET A 544 -8.80 11.72 -4.93
C MET A 544 -9.13 12.67 -6.09
N MET A 545 -10.10 12.30 -6.94
CA MET A 545 -10.57 13.17 -8.01
C MET A 545 -11.24 14.43 -7.46
N VAL A 546 -12.07 14.29 -6.42
CA VAL A 546 -12.71 15.43 -5.75
C VAL A 546 -11.67 16.36 -5.14
N GLU A 547 -10.71 15.81 -4.40
CA GLU A 547 -9.61 16.57 -3.78
C GLU A 547 -8.74 17.29 -4.83
N ARG A 548 -8.39 16.60 -5.93
CA ARG A 548 -7.57 17.18 -6.99
C ARG A 548 -8.28 18.31 -7.75
N GLN A 549 -9.56 18.16 -8.04
CA GLN A 549 -10.29 19.12 -8.89
C GLN A 549 -10.86 20.29 -8.11
N TRP A 550 -11.31 20.06 -6.87
CA TRP A 550 -12.05 21.06 -6.10
C TRP A 550 -11.46 21.32 -4.71
N GLY A 551 -10.30 20.74 -4.39
CA GLY A 551 -9.58 20.90 -3.12
C GLY A 551 -10.10 19.93 -2.06
N ASP A 552 -11.39 19.99 -1.77
CA ASP A 552 -12.08 19.08 -0.86
C ASP A 552 -13.59 18.99 -1.22
N VAL A 553 -14.34 18.23 -0.43
CA VAL A 553 -15.79 18.08 -0.64
C VAL A 553 -16.55 19.39 -0.44
N GLU A 554 -16.11 20.27 0.48
CA GLU A 554 -16.77 21.55 0.72
C GLU A 554 -16.55 22.53 -0.44
N GLY A 555 -15.37 22.52 -1.04
CA GLY A 555 -15.02 23.23 -2.26
C GLY A 555 -15.85 22.77 -3.45
N PHE A 556 -16.12 21.47 -3.58
CA PHE A 556 -17.05 20.94 -4.57
C PHE A 556 -18.50 21.42 -4.30
N LEU A 557 -19.00 21.27 -3.07
CA LEU A 557 -20.36 21.64 -2.69
C LEU A 557 -20.64 23.14 -2.84
N HIS A 558 -19.70 23.98 -2.42
CA HIS A 558 -19.83 25.43 -2.49
C HIS A 558 -19.50 25.98 -3.88
N GLY A 559 -18.37 25.56 -4.45
CA GLY A 559 -17.83 26.11 -5.69
C GLY A 559 -18.50 25.59 -6.96
N VAL A 560 -18.94 24.33 -6.97
CA VAL A 560 -19.55 23.70 -8.16
C VAL A 560 -21.06 23.61 -8.04
N ILE A 561 -21.55 23.07 -6.91
CA ILE A 561 -23.00 22.87 -6.72
C ILE A 561 -23.71 24.16 -6.28
N GLY A 562 -22.98 25.13 -5.71
CA GLY A 562 -23.51 26.42 -5.30
C GLY A 562 -24.36 26.35 -4.03
N ILE A 563 -24.00 25.48 -3.09
CA ILE A 563 -24.63 25.41 -1.76
C ILE A 563 -23.99 26.43 -0.84
N ASP A 564 -24.80 27.17 -0.08
CA ASP A 564 -24.29 28.16 0.86
C ASP A 564 -23.56 27.48 2.04
N LYS A 565 -22.50 28.12 2.53
CA LYS A 565 -21.64 27.55 3.59
C LYS A 565 -22.40 27.26 4.88
N ASP A 566 -23.44 28.05 5.17
CA ASP A 566 -24.26 27.91 6.36
C ASP A 566 -25.15 26.65 6.31
N THR A 567 -25.73 26.33 5.15
CA THR A 567 -26.40 25.04 4.91
C THR A 567 -25.43 23.86 4.97
N ILE A 568 -24.22 24.00 4.41
CA ILE A 568 -23.18 22.96 4.49
C ILE A 568 -22.84 22.67 5.96
N GLU A 569 -22.60 23.71 6.76
CA GLU A 569 -22.21 23.55 8.17
C GLU A 569 -23.35 22.97 9.02
N ARG A 570 -24.59 23.42 8.81
CA ARG A 570 -25.75 22.80 9.49
C ARG A 570 -25.92 21.33 9.13
N ALA A 571 -25.74 20.96 7.87
CA ALA A 571 -25.84 19.57 7.43
C ALA A 571 -24.70 18.72 8.03
N LYS A 572 -23.48 19.26 8.08
CA LYS A 572 -22.32 18.63 8.73
C LYS A 572 -22.56 18.38 10.22
N ASP A 573 -23.13 19.36 10.92
CA ASP A 573 -23.54 19.22 12.33
C ASP A 573 -24.66 18.20 12.52
N ALA A 574 -25.61 18.12 11.58
CA ALA A 574 -26.67 17.12 11.61
C ALA A 574 -26.14 15.69 11.39
N LEU A 575 -25.05 15.55 10.63
CA LEU A 575 -24.39 14.27 10.33
C LEU A 575 -23.47 13.78 11.46
N ARG A 576 -23.08 14.63 12.40
CA ARG A 576 -22.16 14.28 13.50
C ARG A 576 -22.91 14.02 14.80
N ASP A 577 -22.43 13.05 15.57
CA ASP A 577 -22.81 12.81 16.95
C ASP A 577 -21.58 13.01 17.83
N VAL A 578 -21.73 13.72 18.95
CA VAL A 578 -20.65 14.04 19.89
C VAL A 578 -20.99 13.37 21.20
N ASP A 579 -20.14 12.45 21.66
CA ASP A 579 -20.36 11.67 22.87
C ASP A 579 -20.65 12.62 24.06
N GLY A 580 -21.87 12.56 24.60
CA GLY A 580 -22.28 13.31 25.79
C GLY A 580 -23.31 14.44 25.63
N LYS A 581 -23.89 14.69 24.44
CA LYS A 581 -25.04 15.61 24.28
C LYS A 581 -26.26 14.95 23.63
N ALA A 582 -27.10 14.30 24.43
CA ALA A 582 -28.50 14.10 24.06
C ALA A 582 -29.22 15.46 24.05
N ARG A 583 -29.60 15.98 22.87
CA ARG A 583 -30.40 17.21 22.78
C ARG A 583 -31.84 16.93 23.21
N GLY A 584 -32.19 17.37 24.42
CA GLY A 584 -33.56 17.74 24.78
C GLY A 584 -33.89 19.16 24.30
N SER A 585 -35.16 19.38 23.97
CA SER A 585 -35.83 20.55 23.36
C SER A 585 -35.55 21.95 23.93
N PRO A 586 -35.97 23.03 23.21
CA PRO A 586 -35.25 24.29 23.10
C PRO A 586 -35.62 25.31 24.19
N ALA A 587 -34.61 26.03 24.68
CA ALA A 587 -34.81 27.30 25.36
C ALA A 587 -34.18 28.40 24.52
N ALA A 588 -35.02 29.38 24.17
CA ALA A 588 -34.62 30.65 23.63
C ALA A 588 -33.68 31.36 24.61
N ASP A 589 -32.57 31.89 24.11
CA ASP A 589 -32.14 33.21 24.55
C ASP A 589 -31.32 33.90 23.47
N ALA A 590 -31.70 35.14 23.22
CA ALA A 590 -31.08 36.05 22.28
C ALA A 590 -29.74 36.54 22.84
N GLY A 591 -28.71 36.55 21.99
CA GLY A 591 -27.41 37.10 22.34
C GLY A 591 -26.40 36.89 21.22
N MET A 592 -26.48 37.72 20.17
CA MET A 592 -25.34 37.90 19.26
C MET A 592 -24.17 38.51 20.06
N SER A 593 -23.18 37.70 20.41
CA SER A 593 -21.77 38.12 20.42
C SER A 593 -20.84 36.91 20.61
N ASN A 594 -19.94 36.71 19.64
CA ASN A 594 -18.67 35.97 19.71
C ASN A 594 -18.66 34.59 20.41
N VAL A 595 -18.67 33.52 19.60
CA VAL A 595 -18.11 32.23 20.05
C VAL A 595 -16.59 32.42 20.23
N PRO A 596 -16.02 32.20 21.44
CA PRO A 596 -14.58 32.30 21.63
C PRO A 596 -13.89 31.17 20.86
N LYS A 597 -12.79 31.48 20.16
CA LYS A 597 -11.73 30.49 19.88
C LYS A 597 -11.49 29.75 21.20
N ALA A 598 -11.55 28.41 21.19
CA ALA A 598 -11.29 27.59 22.37
C ALA A 598 -10.06 28.16 23.10
N VAL A 599 -10.20 28.45 24.39
CA VAL A 599 -9.07 28.92 25.20
C VAL A 599 -8.08 27.76 25.26
N ILE A 600 -7.08 27.81 24.38
CA ILE A 600 -5.93 26.90 24.43
C ILE A 600 -5.26 27.18 25.77
N ASP A 601 -5.33 26.22 26.69
CA ASP A 601 -4.62 26.32 27.96
C ASP A 601 -3.11 26.30 27.69
N ARG A 602 -2.48 27.48 27.70
CA ARG A 602 -1.03 27.65 27.46
C ARG A 602 -0.25 27.47 28.76
N ASN A 603 -0.41 26.30 29.35
CA ASN A 603 0.09 25.92 30.68
C ASN A 603 1.58 25.53 30.73
N LEU A 604 2.29 25.54 29.59
CA LEU A 604 3.71 25.24 29.52
C LEU A 604 4.49 26.36 28.82
N THR A 605 5.64 26.71 29.39
CA THR A 605 6.64 27.56 28.73
C THR A 605 7.73 26.67 28.16
N VAL A 606 8.01 26.80 26.86
CA VAL A 606 9.12 26.13 26.18
C VAL A 606 10.14 27.17 25.77
N GLU A 607 11.36 27.07 26.30
CA GLU A 607 12.49 27.91 25.93
C GLU A 607 13.33 27.19 24.88
N VAL A 608 13.39 27.74 23.67
CA VAL A 608 14.20 27.22 22.57
C VAL A 608 15.52 27.98 22.52
N ILE A 609 16.63 27.27 22.58
CA ILE A 609 18.01 27.80 22.55
C ILE A 609 18.66 27.37 21.24
N GLU A 610 18.82 28.34 20.35
CA GLU A 610 19.47 28.20 19.05
C GLU A 610 20.94 28.63 19.16
N TYR A 611 21.85 27.83 18.61
CA TYR A 611 23.29 28.08 18.62
C TYR A 611 23.78 28.52 17.24
N ASP A 612 24.83 29.34 17.20
CA ASP A 612 25.47 29.78 15.95
C ASP A 612 26.39 28.67 15.43
N ASP A 613 26.03 28.11 14.28
CA ASP A 613 26.77 27.04 13.62
C ASP A 613 28.00 27.53 12.82
N GLN A 614 28.19 28.84 12.67
CA GLN A 614 29.28 29.44 11.89
C GLN A 614 30.50 29.84 12.73
N ILE A 615 30.38 29.79 14.07
CA ILE A 615 31.41 30.29 14.98
C ILE A 615 31.77 29.20 16.00
N GLU A 616 32.93 28.55 15.85
CA GLU A 616 33.50 27.73 16.92
C GLU A 616 34.09 28.65 18.00
N GLY A 617 33.41 28.78 19.14
CA GLY A 617 33.96 29.45 20.30
C GLY A 617 35.22 28.72 20.79
N GLY A 618 36.23 29.46 21.26
CA GLY A 618 37.56 28.94 21.68
C GLY A 618 37.59 27.93 22.84
N ASN A 619 36.44 27.41 23.24
CA ASN A 619 36.21 26.50 24.35
C ASN A 619 35.56 25.17 23.87
N GLY A 620 35.34 25.00 22.55
CA GLY A 620 34.59 23.87 21.98
C GLY A 620 33.07 23.93 22.19
N LYS A 621 32.54 25.07 22.64
CA LYS A 621 31.10 25.31 22.79
C LYS A 621 30.65 26.36 21.76
N ARG A 622 29.62 26.02 20.98
CA ARG A 622 28.96 26.95 20.04
C ARG A 622 28.33 28.11 20.82
N PRO A 623 28.49 29.37 20.40
CA PRO A 623 27.83 30.50 21.06
C PRO A 623 26.32 30.44 20.79
N ILE A 624 25.53 30.95 21.73
CA ILE A 624 24.07 31.03 21.58
C ILE A 624 23.76 32.13 20.58
N ALA A 625 23.04 31.79 19.50
CA ALA A 625 22.56 32.73 18.50
C ALA A 625 21.27 33.42 18.95
N ARG A 626 20.27 32.63 19.38
CA ARG A 626 18.94 33.12 19.79
C ARG A 626 18.36 32.29 20.92
N ILE A 627 17.60 32.94 21.80
CA ILE A 627 16.75 32.27 22.79
C ILE A 627 15.35 32.86 22.67
N LEU A 628 14.34 32.02 22.54
CA LEU A 628 12.95 32.46 22.54
C LEU A 628 12.07 31.54 23.38
N GLN A 629 11.11 32.14 24.09
CA GLN A 629 10.15 31.40 24.91
C GLN A 629 8.78 31.37 24.24
N PHE A 630 8.21 30.17 24.18
CA PHE A 630 6.90 29.90 23.61
C PHE A 630 5.94 29.46 24.71
N ARG A 631 4.73 30.01 24.67
CA ARG A 631 3.60 29.59 25.53
C ARG A 631 2.75 28.60 24.75
N VAL A 632 2.76 27.34 25.19
CA VAL A 632 2.14 26.19 24.50
C VAL A 632 1.30 25.37 25.48
N SER A 633 0.44 24.50 24.96
CA SER A 633 -0.31 23.52 25.74
C SER A 633 0.49 22.23 25.88
N ARG A 634 0.69 21.77 27.12
CA ARG A 634 1.33 20.49 27.40
C ARG A 634 0.53 19.33 26.82
N GLU A 635 -0.79 19.39 26.90
CA GLU A 635 -1.71 18.37 26.42
C GLU A 635 -1.57 18.20 24.90
N ILE A 636 -1.57 19.31 24.16
CA ILE A 636 -1.40 19.28 22.70
C ILE A 636 -0.03 18.69 22.32
N LEU A 637 1.06 19.09 23.00
CA LEU A 637 2.37 18.49 22.74
C LEU A 637 2.41 17.00 23.06
N THR A 638 1.77 16.57 24.15
CA THR A 638 1.67 15.15 24.54
C THR A 638 0.88 14.34 23.51
N GLU A 639 -0.22 14.89 23.00
CA GLU A 639 -1.07 14.21 22.01
C GLU A 639 -0.36 14.09 20.65
N LYS A 640 0.35 15.14 20.23
CA LYS A 640 0.90 15.26 18.87
C LYS A 640 2.38 14.85 18.75
N SER A 641 3.04 14.50 19.85
CA SER A 641 4.43 14.04 19.86
C SER A 641 4.66 12.96 20.91
N SER A 642 5.10 11.78 20.47
CA SER A 642 5.51 10.70 21.36
C SER A 642 6.71 11.08 22.23
N THR A 643 7.60 11.96 21.74
CA THR A 643 8.76 12.47 22.47
C THR A 643 8.31 13.31 23.66
N PHE A 644 7.42 14.28 23.43
CA PHE A 644 6.87 15.09 24.52
C PHE A 644 5.98 14.26 25.45
N ALA A 645 5.23 13.28 24.92
CA ALA A 645 4.49 12.34 25.75
C ALA A 645 5.38 11.52 26.68
N ALA A 646 6.54 11.07 26.19
CA ALA A 646 7.52 10.36 27.01
C ALA A 646 8.19 11.31 28.02
N MET A 647 8.57 12.51 27.59
CA MET A 647 9.18 13.55 28.43
C MET A 647 8.26 13.97 29.59
N PHE A 648 6.94 14.01 29.36
CA PHE A 648 5.96 14.40 30.36
C PHE A 648 5.39 13.24 31.17
N ARG A 649 5.83 12.01 30.90
CA ARG A 649 5.36 10.82 31.63
C ARG A 649 6.06 10.72 33.00
N PRO A 650 5.32 10.79 34.12
CA PRO A 650 5.89 10.53 35.43
C PRO A 650 6.30 9.06 35.58
N PRO A 651 7.22 8.72 36.51
CA PRO A 651 7.94 9.59 37.44
C PRO A 651 9.38 9.93 37.00
N HIS A 652 9.81 9.48 35.82
CA HIS A 652 11.24 9.32 35.52
C HIS A 652 11.95 10.58 34.99
N TRP A 653 11.22 11.62 34.58
CA TRP A 653 11.78 12.84 33.98
C TRP A 653 11.51 14.07 34.85
N ARG A 654 12.49 14.95 35.00
CA ARG A 654 12.33 16.20 35.78
C ARG A 654 11.31 17.14 35.13
N GLU A 655 11.21 17.04 33.80
CA GLU A 655 10.34 17.80 32.91
C GLU A 655 8.86 17.42 33.05
N ALA A 656 8.56 16.24 33.63
CA ALA A 656 7.19 15.75 33.84
C ALA A 656 6.33 16.68 34.69
N HIS A 657 6.95 17.48 35.56
CA HIS A 657 6.27 18.47 36.41
C HIS A 657 6.78 19.90 36.20
N ALA A 658 7.68 20.13 35.23
CA ALA A 658 8.30 21.43 35.05
C ALA A 658 7.40 22.36 34.21
N GLU A 659 7.07 23.55 34.72
CA GLU A 659 6.34 24.58 33.97
C GLU A 659 7.19 25.23 32.86
N LEU A 660 8.50 24.99 32.89
CA LEU A 660 9.49 25.44 31.91
C LEU A 660 10.28 24.23 31.38
N VAL A 661 10.31 24.05 30.07
CA VAL A 661 11.12 23.04 29.38
C VAL A 661 12.10 23.76 28.45
N LYS A 662 13.35 23.31 28.42
CA LYS A 662 14.38 23.87 27.53
C LYS A 662 14.65 22.91 26.38
N LEU A 663 14.61 23.43 25.16
CA LEU A 663 15.00 22.73 23.94
C LEU A 663 16.30 23.33 23.44
N GLU A 664 17.34 22.51 23.36
CA GLU A 664 18.66 22.93 22.91
C GLU A 664 18.92 22.42 21.49
N GLU A 665 19.64 23.22 20.71
CA GLU A 665 20.06 22.88 19.34
C GLU A 665 18.90 22.79 18.33
N ASP A 666 17.85 23.60 18.53
CA ASP A 666 16.76 23.75 17.57
C ASP A 666 16.69 25.19 17.06
N SER A 667 16.32 25.36 15.79
CA SER A 667 15.99 26.67 15.24
C SER A 667 14.73 27.23 15.92
N VAL A 668 14.82 28.48 16.39
CA VAL A 668 13.67 29.20 16.96
C VAL A 668 12.55 29.33 15.93
N ALA A 669 12.88 29.61 14.67
CA ALA A 669 11.87 29.80 13.62
C ALA A 669 11.19 28.48 13.21
N SER A 670 11.95 27.38 13.16
CA SER A 670 11.40 26.04 12.92
C SER A 670 10.42 25.63 14.03
N MET A 671 10.81 25.83 15.29
CA MET A 671 9.94 25.50 16.43
C MET A 671 8.70 26.40 16.52
N ASP A 672 8.79 27.68 16.16
CA ASP A 672 7.62 28.57 16.06
C ASP A 672 6.57 28.02 15.08
N ILE A 673 7.00 27.59 13.89
CA ILE A 673 6.10 27.00 12.88
C ILE A 673 5.49 25.71 13.41
N TRP A 674 6.30 24.82 13.98
CA TRP A 674 5.78 23.57 14.56
C TRP A 674 4.75 23.84 15.65
N PHE A 675 5.05 24.70 16.62
CA PHE A 675 4.10 25.03 17.67
C PHE A 675 2.84 25.68 17.12
N ARG A 676 2.94 26.53 16.09
CA ARG A 676 1.77 27.13 15.46
C ARG A 676 0.88 26.11 14.78
N ILE A 677 1.47 25.15 14.06
CA ILE A 677 0.75 24.06 13.38
C ILE A 677 0.09 23.12 14.39
N LEU A 678 0.82 22.75 15.44
CA LEU A 678 0.29 21.86 16.49
C LEU A 678 -0.88 22.49 17.25
N HIS A 679 -0.87 23.82 17.41
CA HIS A 679 -1.87 24.57 18.16
C HIS A 679 -2.92 25.27 17.26
N ASP A 680 -2.91 25.00 15.96
CA ASP A 680 -3.83 25.62 14.98
C ASP A 680 -3.89 27.16 15.10
N THR A 681 -2.71 27.80 15.09
CA THR A 681 -2.56 29.25 15.15
C THR A 681 -1.94 29.82 13.87
N ASP A 682 -2.05 31.13 13.70
CA ASP A 682 -1.67 31.82 12.46
C ASP A 682 -0.24 31.48 12.03
N LEU A 683 -0.09 31.05 10.77
CA LEU A 683 1.16 30.53 10.24
C LEU A 683 2.01 31.63 9.60
N VAL A 684 3.33 31.53 9.80
CA VAL A 684 4.32 32.38 9.14
C VAL A 684 4.78 31.69 7.87
N TYR A 685 4.72 32.41 6.73
CA TYR A 685 5.06 31.86 5.41
C TYR A 685 6.34 32.44 4.84
N ASN A 686 6.90 33.51 5.41
CA ASN A 686 8.15 34.11 4.95
C ASN A 686 9.31 33.68 5.84
N VAL A 687 9.77 32.44 5.65
CA VAL A 687 10.90 31.86 6.37
C VAL A 687 12.06 31.56 5.42
N PRO A 688 13.33 31.66 5.83
CA PRO A 688 14.47 31.23 5.04
C PRO A 688 14.36 29.78 4.55
N LEU A 689 15.04 29.44 3.45
CA LEU A 689 14.97 28.09 2.86
C LEU A 689 15.60 27.02 3.77
N GLU A 690 16.69 27.39 4.47
CA GLU A 690 17.35 26.56 5.50
C GLU A 690 16.40 26.13 6.62
N GLU A 691 15.38 26.95 6.96
CA GLU A 691 14.40 26.59 7.99
C GLU A 691 13.57 25.38 7.60
N MET A 692 13.39 25.10 6.31
CA MET A 692 12.69 23.88 5.86
C MET A 692 13.44 22.61 6.26
N TRP A 693 14.77 22.67 6.29
CA TRP A 693 15.62 21.55 6.68
C TRP A 693 15.60 21.38 8.20
N HIS A 694 15.61 22.48 8.94
CA HIS A 694 15.42 22.45 10.39
C HIS A 694 14.01 21.99 10.80
N LEU A 695 12.97 22.24 10.00
CA LEU A 695 11.62 21.72 10.21
C LEU A 695 11.58 20.20 10.15
N VAL A 696 12.24 19.60 9.16
CA VAL A 696 12.36 18.14 9.03
C VAL A 696 13.18 17.57 10.19
N THR A 697 14.28 18.23 10.56
CA THR A 697 15.11 17.80 11.71
C THR A 697 14.33 17.81 13.01
N ALA A 698 13.57 18.87 13.28
CA ALA A 698 12.68 18.95 14.44
C ALA A 698 11.57 17.89 14.38
N CYS A 699 11.06 17.59 13.18
CA CYS A 699 10.10 16.52 12.97
C CYS A 699 10.63 15.17 13.46
N ASP A 700 11.85 14.82 13.04
CA ASP A 700 12.49 13.55 13.40
C ASP A 700 12.88 13.54 14.89
N LYS A 701 13.46 14.63 15.40
CA LYS A 701 13.89 14.77 16.79
C LYS A 701 12.74 14.64 17.78
N TYR A 702 11.60 15.26 17.46
CA TYR A 702 10.43 15.28 18.34
C TYR A 702 9.32 14.32 17.91
N HIS A 703 9.52 13.53 16.86
CA HIS A 703 8.51 12.62 16.30
C HIS A 703 7.17 13.31 16.01
N PHE A 704 7.23 14.49 15.39
CA PHE A 704 6.03 15.16 14.90
C PHE A 704 5.52 14.47 13.62
N ASN A 705 4.24 14.67 13.30
CA ASN A 705 3.69 14.16 12.05
C ASN A 705 4.00 15.12 10.89
N LEU A 706 4.95 14.75 10.05
CA LEU A 706 5.37 15.53 8.87
C LEU A 706 4.21 15.88 7.92
N SER A 707 3.15 15.07 7.88
CA SER A 707 2.00 15.34 7.00
C SER A 707 1.31 16.68 7.31
N MET A 708 1.38 17.15 8.56
CA MET A 708 0.80 18.42 9.01
C MET A 708 1.46 19.64 8.34
N LEU A 709 2.72 19.51 7.91
CA LEU A 709 3.46 20.58 7.24
C LEU A 709 3.19 20.65 5.73
N LYS A 710 2.61 19.61 5.11
CA LYS A 710 2.43 19.56 3.64
C LYS A 710 1.55 20.71 3.12
N PRO A 711 0.39 21.05 3.73
CA PRO A 711 -0.42 22.17 3.29
C PRO A 711 0.29 23.51 3.47
N TRP A 712 1.00 23.69 4.59
CA TRP A 712 1.80 24.89 4.85
C TRP A 712 2.92 25.05 3.82
N PHE A 713 3.64 23.98 3.49
CA PHE A 713 4.71 23.99 2.50
C PHE A 713 4.18 24.34 1.11
N ALA A 714 3.06 23.75 0.69
CA ALA A 714 2.42 24.06 -0.59
C ALA A 714 1.98 25.53 -0.67
N ALA A 715 1.31 26.05 0.37
CA ALA A 715 0.88 27.44 0.44
C ALA A 715 2.07 28.42 0.49
N ARG A 716 3.15 28.06 1.18
CA ARG A 716 4.41 28.81 1.15
C ARG A 716 5.00 28.82 -0.25
N TYR A 717 5.11 27.66 -0.90
CA TYR A 717 5.65 27.55 -2.26
C TYR A 717 4.89 28.44 -3.23
N GLN A 718 3.55 28.47 -3.18
CA GLN A 718 2.71 29.32 -4.03
C GLN A 718 2.85 30.83 -3.76
N LYS A 719 3.12 31.23 -2.51
CA LYS A 719 3.33 32.65 -2.15
C LYS A 719 4.65 33.21 -2.69
N HIS A 720 5.60 32.34 -3.01
CA HIS A 720 6.86 32.70 -3.62
C HIS A 720 6.75 32.47 -5.12
N ASP A 721 6.86 33.54 -5.92
CA ASP A 721 6.74 33.45 -7.38
C ASP A 721 8.00 32.77 -7.97
N VAL A 722 7.99 31.43 -7.97
CA VAL A 722 9.10 30.59 -8.45
C VAL A 722 9.34 30.80 -9.94
N ASP A 723 8.31 31.07 -10.73
CA ASP A 723 8.44 31.30 -12.17
C ASP A 723 9.15 32.61 -12.46
N GLN A 724 8.76 33.68 -11.76
CA GLN A 724 9.47 34.96 -11.84
C GLN A 724 10.92 34.82 -11.37
N TYR A 725 11.18 34.01 -10.34
CA TYR A 725 12.53 33.76 -9.85
C TYR A 725 13.40 33.02 -10.88
N TYR A 726 12.89 31.93 -11.47
CA TYR A 726 13.61 31.16 -12.50
C TYR A 726 13.81 31.95 -13.81
N ALA A 727 12.85 32.80 -14.19
CA ALA A 727 12.97 33.66 -15.37
C ALA A 727 14.10 34.70 -15.22
N ASN A 728 14.34 35.19 -14.01
CA ASN A 728 15.36 36.20 -13.71
C ASN A 728 16.72 35.61 -13.28
N TRP A 729 16.85 34.28 -13.23
CA TRP A 729 18.04 33.58 -12.75
C TRP A 729 19.32 33.97 -13.51
N ALA A 730 19.23 34.20 -14.83
CA ALA A 730 20.38 34.56 -15.66
C ALA A 730 20.96 35.97 -15.37
N VAL A 731 20.22 36.82 -14.65
CA VAL A 731 20.55 38.24 -14.43
C VAL A 731 21.11 38.51 -13.03
N LYS A 732 20.96 37.57 -12.08
CA LYS A 732 21.38 37.78 -10.70
C LYS A 732 22.75 37.19 -10.38
N ASP A 733 23.61 38.04 -9.82
CA ASP A 733 25.01 37.78 -9.51
C ASP A 733 25.25 36.56 -8.61
N ARG A 734 26.44 35.97 -8.75
CA ARG A 734 26.82 34.58 -8.41
C ARG A 734 26.93 34.22 -6.91
N TYR A 735 26.16 34.84 -6.03
CA TYR A 735 26.12 34.52 -4.60
C TYR A 735 24.66 34.55 -4.11
N HIS A 736 23.95 33.42 -4.18
CA HIS A 736 22.55 33.35 -3.74
C HIS A 736 22.38 32.62 -2.42
N THR A 737 22.04 33.39 -1.39
CA THR A 737 21.37 32.95 -0.15
C THR A 737 19.84 33.10 -0.28
N ASP A 738 19.31 33.00 -1.50
CA ASP A 738 17.91 33.30 -1.81
C ASP A 738 16.96 32.15 -1.47
N LEU A 739 15.74 32.53 -1.08
CA LEU A 739 14.62 31.69 -0.60
C LEU A 739 14.18 30.55 -1.53
N LEU A 740 14.70 30.48 -2.76
CA LEU A 740 14.20 29.67 -3.87
C LEU A 740 15.30 29.00 -4.71
N ASP A 741 16.53 28.84 -4.18
CA ASP A 741 17.57 28.11 -4.91
C ASP A 741 17.06 26.70 -5.31
N PRO A 742 16.97 26.37 -6.61
CA PRO A 742 16.43 25.11 -7.08
C PRO A 742 17.20 23.90 -6.54
N ARG A 743 18.52 24.00 -6.27
CA ARG A 743 19.30 22.88 -5.72
C ARG A 743 18.94 22.60 -4.27
N SER A 744 18.67 23.64 -3.52
CA SER A 744 18.28 23.59 -2.11
C SER A 744 16.81 23.26 -1.89
N LEU A 745 15.98 23.40 -2.94
CA LEU A 745 14.55 23.15 -2.91
C LEU A 745 14.17 21.69 -3.23
N LEU A 746 15.09 20.91 -3.84
CA LEU A 746 14.85 19.51 -4.21
C LEU A 746 14.46 18.64 -3.01
N TYR A 747 15.22 18.69 -1.92
CA TYR A 747 14.92 17.89 -0.73
C TYR A 747 13.61 18.29 -0.04
N PRO A 748 13.35 19.59 0.26
CA PRO A 748 12.05 20.01 0.77
C PRO A 748 10.87 19.59 -0.13
N CYS A 749 10.95 19.78 -1.45
CA CYS A 749 9.87 19.35 -2.34
C CYS A 749 9.66 17.84 -2.34
N TRP A 750 10.73 17.05 -2.24
CA TRP A 750 10.65 15.60 -2.16
C TRP A 750 10.03 15.12 -0.84
N ILE A 751 10.55 15.60 0.30
CA ILE A 751 10.17 15.13 1.63
C ILE A 751 8.75 15.58 2.01
N PHE A 752 8.33 16.78 1.61
CA PHE A 752 6.95 17.25 1.79
C PHE A 752 5.98 16.70 0.72
N GLY A 753 6.47 15.93 -0.26
CA GLY A 753 5.63 15.33 -1.30
C GLY A 753 5.03 16.36 -2.27
N HIS A 754 5.71 17.49 -2.48
CA HIS A 754 5.28 18.55 -3.38
C HIS A 754 5.81 18.33 -4.80
N ALA A 755 5.07 17.52 -5.57
CA ALA A 755 5.49 17.06 -6.90
C ALA A 755 5.73 18.20 -7.90
N GLU A 756 4.89 19.24 -7.88
CA GLU A 756 5.01 20.38 -8.80
C GLU A 756 6.34 21.13 -8.60
N GLY A 757 6.67 21.50 -7.37
CA GLY A 757 7.94 22.17 -7.09
C GLY A 757 9.15 21.29 -7.38
N PHE A 758 9.06 19.99 -7.11
CA PHE A 758 10.14 19.05 -7.46
C PHE A 758 10.37 18.96 -8.97
N MET A 759 9.29 18.84 -9.75
CA MET A 759 9.33 18.84 -11.21
C MET A 759 9.90 20.16 -11.75
N ARG A 760 9.48 21.32 -11.22
CA ARG A 760 9.97 22.63 -11.67
C ARG A 760 11.45 22.82 -11.37
N ALA A 761 11.92 22.46 -10.17
CA ALA A 761 13.33 22.54 -9.80
C ALA A 761 14.21 21.61 -10.66
N THR A 762 13.79 20.35 -10.86
CA THR A 762 14.53 19.39 -11.70
C THR A 762 14.54 19.77 -13.18
N HIS A 763 13.42 20.26 -13.72
CA HIS A 763 13.33 20.79 -15.08
C HIS A 763 14.29 21.97 -15.26
N PHE A 764 14.24 22.96 -14.37
CA PHE A 764 15.14 24.12 -14.42
C PHE A 764 16.62 23.71 -14.40
N LEU A 765 17.02 22.82 -13.48
CA LEU A 765 18.40 22.35 -13.35
C LEU A 765 18.85 21.52 -14.55
N SER A 766 17.94 20.80 -15.22
CA SER A 766 18.25 19.98 -16.40
C SER A 766 18.75 20.80 -17.58
N TYR A 767 18.25 22.04 -17.73
CA TYR A 767 18.60 22.96 -18.82
C TYR A 767 19.66 24.00 -18.43
N ASN A 768 19.81 24.31 -17.13
CA ASN A 768 20.65 25.42 -16.66
C ASN A 768 21.87 24.98 -15.81
N SER A 769 22.06 23.69 -15.54
CA SER A 769 23.27 23.17 -14.85
C SER A 769 24.16 22.36 -15.79
N VAL A 770 25.47 22.56 -15.66
CA VAL A 770 26.49 21.75 -16.33
C VAL A 770 26.74 20.47 -15.51
N GLY A 771 26.60 19.30 -16.13
CA GLY A 771 26.83 18.01 -15.48
C GLY A 771 25.58 17.40 -14.83
N HIS A 772 25.78 16.52 -13.85
CA HIS A 772 24.68 15.90 -13.11
C HIS A 772 23.96 16.92 -12.23
N ILE A 773 22.64 16.79 -12.13
CA ILE A 773 21.86 17.59 -11.17
C ILE A 773 22.31 17.18 -9.77
N THR A 774 22.63 18.19 -8.96
CA THR A 774 23.06 18.03 -7.57
C THR A 774 22.15 18.85 -6.69
N GLU A 775 21.80 18.29 -5.55
CA GLU A 775 21.16 19.03 -4.47
C GLU A 775 22.21 19.81 -3.66
N TYR A 776 21.77 20.86 -2.97
CA TYR A 776 22.58 21.61 -2.03
C TYR A 776 21.85 21.66 -0.69
N ASN A 777 22.47 21.10 0.36
CA ASN A 777 21.94 21.22 1.72
C ASN A 777 22.63 22.42 2.39
N PRO A 778 21.89 23.52 2.68
CA PRO A 778 22.45 24.73 3.25
C PRO A 778 22.76 24.62 4.75
N THR A 779 22.38 23.53 5.41
CA THR A 779 22.51 23.34 6.87
C THR A 779 23.68 22.43 7.26
N ILE A 780 23.95 22.34 8.57
CA ILE A 780 24.91 21.38 9.14
C ILE A 780 24.45 19.92 9.05
N HIS A 781 23.16 19.67 8.81
CA HIS A 781 22.55 18.33 8.82
C HIS A 781 22.79 17.58 7.50
N ARG A 782 24.05 17.21 7.22
CA ARG A 782 24.50 16.62 5.94
C ARG A 782 23.83 15.27 5.57
N ASP A 783 23.11 14.65 6.50
CA ASP A 783 22.41 13.39 6.28
C ASP A 783 21.06 13.58 5.58
N LEU A 784 20.45 14.76 5.69
CA LEU A 784 19.25 15.11 4.94
C LEU A 784 19.62 15.32 3.48
N ARG A 785 19.11 14.45 2.61
CA ARG A 785 19.44 14.38 1.18
C ARG A 785 18.36 13.65 0.40
N VAL A 786 18.11 14.08 -0.84
CA VAL A 786 17.30 13.34 -1.81
C VAL A 786 18.12 12.14 -2.27
N GLU A 787 17.50 10.96 -2.31
CA GLU A 787 18.19 9.77 -2.77
C GLU A 787 18.78 9.97 -4.19
N ASN A 788 20.06 9.64 -4.37
CA ASN A 788 20.82 9.85 -5.61
C ASN A 788 20.17 9.30 -6.90
N ARG A 789 19.19 8.40 -6.78
CA ARG A 789 18.41 7.83 -7.89
C ARG A 789 17.25 8.70 -8.39
N VAL A 790 16.79 9.65 -7.58
CA VAL A 790 15.64 10.52 -7.90
C VAL A 790 16.06 11.70 -8.78
N ILE A 791 17.30 12.17 -8.66
CA ILE A 791 17.82 13.36 -9.36
C ILE A 791 18.80 13.00 -10.51
N ARG A 792 19.03 11.71 -10.78
CA ARG A 792 19.98 11.29 -11.82
C ARG A 792 19.44 11.58 -13.23
N LYS A 793 20.09 12.52 -13.92
CA LYS A 793 19.98 12.67 -15.38
C LYS A 793 20.47 11.38 -16.03
N SER A 794 19.61 10.64 -16.72
CA SER A 794 20.04 9.67 -17.73
C SER A 794 20.79 10.46 -18.79
N SER A 795 22.07 10.18 -19.01
CA SER A 795 22.79 10.74 -20.15
C SER A 795 22.02 10.33 -21.41
N PRO A 796 21.47 11.26 -22.20
CA PRO A 796 21.16 10.93 -23.57
C PRO A 796 22.51 10.72 -24.25
N ASP A 797 22.62 9.65 -25.02
CA ASP A 797 23.71 9.48 -25.96
C ASP A 797 23.71 10.71 -26.89
N LEU A 798 24.62 11.66 -26.63
CA LEU A 798 24.74 12.93 -27.35
C LEU A 798 25.07 12.71 -28.83
N SER A 799 25.44 11.49 -29.22
CA SER A 799 25.64 11.07 -30.61
C SER A 799 24.34 10.99 -31.41
N LEU A 800 23.20 10.67 -30.78
CA LEU A 800 21.91 10.45 -31.47
C LEU A 800 21.08 11.74 -31.65
N LEU A 801 21.23 12.73 -30.76
CA LEU A 801 20.53 14.02 -30.86
C LEU A 801 21.21 14.99 -31.84
N LEU A 802 22.52 14.86 -32.07
CA LEU A 802 23.24 15.63 -33.09
C LEU A 802 22.87 15.19 -34.52
N SER A 803 22.48 13.93 -34.73
CA SER A 803 22.00 13.43 -36.03
C SER A 803 20.58 13.88 -36.38
N ILE A 804 19.72 14.14 -35.39
CA ILE A 804 18.31 14.52 -35.63
C ILE A 804 18.16 16.04 -35.85
N ASN A 805 19.00 16.87 -35.23
CA ASN A 805 18.94 18.33 -35.40
C ASN A 805 19.54 18.84 -36.72
N VAL A 806 20.36 18.05 -37.42
CA VAL A 806 20.90 18.41 -38.75
C VAL A 806 19.91 18.05 -39.87
N ALA A 807 19.01 17.09 -39.66
CA ALA A 807 18.00 16.71 -40.65
C ALA A 807 16.80 17.69 -40.70
N TYR A 808 16.48 18.36 -39.58
CA TYR A 808 15.29 19.21 -39.47
C TYR A 808 15.45 20.66 -39.98
N GLN A 809 16.65 21.09 -40.39
CA GLN A 809 16.89 22.44 -40.93
C GLN A 809 16.94 22.52 -42.46
N ASN A 810 16.82 21.41 -43.21
CA ASN A 810 17.09 21.39 -44.65
C ASN A 810 16.01 20.78 -45.56
N SER A 811 14.73 20.79 -45.18
CA SER A 811 13.67 20.44 -46.14
C SER A 811 12.42 21.30 -45.97
N SER A 812 12.30 22.27 -46.87
CA SER A 812 11.10 23.04 -47.13
C SER A 812 10.04 22.18 -47.84
N THR A 813 8.78 22.44 -47.49
CA THR A 813 7.48 22.05 -48.10
C THR A 813 6.80 20.73 -47.69
N PRO A 814 5.45 20.74 -47.58
CA PRO A 814 4.69 19.73 -46.85
C PRO A 814 4.03 18.70 -47.79
N GLN A 815 4.03 17.44 -47.40
CA GLN A 815 3.06 16.47 -47.88
C GLN A 815 2.61 15.56 -46.74
N GLU A 816 1.29 15.45 -46.65
CA GLU A 816 0.55 14.49 -45.84
C GLU A 816 1.04 13.07 -46.11
N ASP A 817 1.33 12.32 -45.06
CA ASP A 817 0.84 10.95 -44.87
C ASP A 817 1.20 10.50 -43.45
N GLY A 818 0.22 9.91 -42.78
CA GLY A 818 0.30 9.58 -41.36
C GLY A 818 1.24 8.44 -41.04
N PHE A 819 1.68 8.39 -39.79
CA PHE A 819 1.93 7.14 -39.06
C PHE A 819 1.83 7.41 -37.56
N GLU A 820 0.83 6.80 -36.93
CA GLU A 820 0.86 6.41 -35.52
C GLU A 820 1.97 5.37 -35.32
N GLN A 821 2.80 5.57 -34.29
CA GLN A 821 3.17 4.54 -33.30
C GLN A 821 3.91 5.16 -32.12
#